data_AF-A0A9Q1QKV6-F1
#
_entry.id   AF-A0A9Q1QKV6-F1
#
_cell.length_a   1.000
_cell.length_b   1.000
_cell.length_c   1.000
_cell.angle_alpha   90.00
_cell.angle_beta   90.00
_cell.angle_gamma   90.00
#
_symmetry.space_group_name_H-M   'P 1'
#
loop_
_entity.id
_entity.type
_entity.pdbx_description
1 polymer ?
#
loop_
_entity_poly.entity_id
_entity_poly.type
_entity_poly.pdbx_seq_one_letter_code
_entity_poly.pdbx_strand_id
1 'polypeptide(L)'
;MKEDRKVATGNGPPLILDIEDFKGDFSFDALFGNLVNELLPSYQNDDADAAEGNDVLANGNLRIPSDATKAAQGLAMPLFPEVDALLVLFKDSCKELIDLRQQVDERLNSLKKEVSAQDAKHRKTLAELEKGVDGLFDSFARLDSRISSVGQTAAKIGDHLQSADAQRETAVQTVDLIKYLMEFNSTPGDLMELSPLFSDDSRVAEAASIAQKLRSFAEEDIGRKGIGAQPATGNATASRGLEVAVANLQEYCNELENRLLQRFDASSQRRELSTMAECAKILSQFNRGSSAMQHYVATRPMFIDVEIMNADNRLVVGEQGSRASPSDVARGLSSLYKEIADTVRKESATIMAVFPSPNEVMAILVQRVLEQRVTALLDKLLEKPSLMNPPPIEEGGILGYLRMLAVVYEKTQELARDLRAVGCGDLDVEGLTESLFSVHKEEYPEHEQASLRQLFQAKMEELRAESLSDLSGTGSIGRSKGASITSSQQQISVTVVTEFVRWNEEAISRCNIFSFQPAILASNVRAVFTCLLDQVSRYITEGLERAREGLTEAAALRERFVLGTNISRRVAAAAASAAEAAAAAGESSFKSFMVAVQRCASSVALVQQYFANSISRLLLPVDGAHAASCEEMAAAMSKAEAAAYKGLQQCIDTVIAEVERLLSAEQKVTDYRSPDDGIVPDHRPTTACTRVVTYLSRVLEPAFTSLEGLNKQAFLTELVQKLRTP
;
A
#
# COMPACT_ATOMS: atom_id res chain seq x y z
N MET A 1 21.61 -53.14 3.79
CA MET A 1 22.93 -53.79 3.77
C MET A 1 22.77 -55.13 4.45
N LYS A 2 23.12 -56.23 3.77
CA LYS A 2 23.29 -57.54 4.39
C LYS A 2 24.45 -57.42 5.39
N GLU A 3 24.18 -57.55 6.68
CA GLU A 3 25.21 -57.85 7.67
C GLU A 3 25.07 -59.33 8.03
N ASP A 4 26.10 -60.08 7.65
CA ASP A 4 26.25 -61.50 7.94
C ASP A 4 26.18 -61.76 9.44
N ARG A 5 25.32 -62.69 9.86
CA ARG A 5 25.29 -63.25 11.23
C ARG A 5 26.65 -63.88 11.53
N LYS A 6 27.52 -63.14 12.23
CA LYS A 6 28.77 -63.65 12.79
C LYS A 6 28.43 -64.59 13.95
N VAL A 7 28.59 -65.89 13.72
CA VAL A 7 28.51 -66.97 14.71
C VAL A 7 29.53 -66.71 15.81
N ALA A 8 29.08 -66.41 17.03
CA ALA A 8 29.89 -66.44 18.23
C ALA A 8 29.98 -67.90 18.73
N THR A 9 31.21 -68.42 18.75
CA THR A 9 31.55 -69.75 19.24
C THR A 9 31.38 -69.85 20.76
N GLY A 10 30.32 -70.52 21.21
CA GLY A 10 30.11 -70.97 22.58
C GLY A 10 29.36 -72.31 22.56
N ASN A 11 29.83 -73.30 23.33
CA ASN A 11 29.38 -74.71 23.33
C ASN A 11 27.92 -74.89 23.78
N GLY A 12 26.97 -74.54 22.93
CA GLY A 12 25.55 -74.84 23.00
C GLY A 12 24.94 -74.70 21.60
N PRO A 13 23.77 -75.30 21.32
CA PRO A 13 23.06 -75.00 20.08
C PRO A 13 22.87 -73.47 19.94
N PRO A 14 22.95 -72.91 18.73
CA PRO A 14 22.78 -71.47 18.54
C PRO A 14 21.41 -71.04 19.08
N LEU A 15 21.41 -70.05 19.98
CA LEU A 15 20.19 -69.47 20.54
C LEU A 15 19.31 -68.93 19.42
N ILE A 16 18.01 -69.21 19.50
CA ILE A 16 17.02 -68.75 18.52
C ILE A 16 16.63 -67.30 18.81
N LEU A 17 16.61 -66.90 20.09
CA LEU A 17 16.31 -65.54 20.55
C LEU A 17 17.39 -65.01 21.52
N ASP A 18 17.85 -63.77 21.33
CA ASP A 18 18.75 -63.06 22.24
C ASP A 18 18.03 -61.88 22.92
N ILE A 19 18.47 -61.48 24.11
CA ILE A 19 17.95 -60.30 24.82
C ILE A 19 18.13 -59.00 24.04
N GLU A 20 19.15 -58.93 23.19
CA GLU A 20 19.38 -57.78 22.32
C GLU A 20 18.27 -57.62 21.26
N ASP A 21 17.59 -58.71 20.86
CA ASP A 21 16.48 -58.65 19.90
C ASP A 21 15.26 -57.88 20.45
N PHE A 22 15.17 -57.74 21.77
CA PHE A 22 14.08 -57.06 22.46
C PHE A 22 14.41 -55.63 22.91
N LYS A 23 15.57 -55.09 22.51
CA LYS A 23 15.97 -53.72 22.86
C LYS A 23 15.67 -52.74 21.72
N GLY A 24 15.29 -51.52 22.07
CA GLY A 24 14.95 -50.47 21.09
C GLY A 24 13.53 -50.61 20.53
N ASP A 25 13.33 -50.19 19.28
CA ASP A 25 12.03 -50.25 18.58
C ASP A 25 11.73 -51.69 18.13
N PHE A 26 11.21 -52.50 19.05
CA PHE A 26 10.86 -53.90 18.79
C PHE A 26 9.70 -54.01 17.78
N SER A 27 9.92 -54.76 16.70
CA SER A 27 8.87 -55.15 15.74
C SER A 27 8.73 -56.67 15.71
N PHE A 28 7.55 -57.14 16.11
CA PHE A 28 7.20 -58.56 16.03
C PHE A 28 7.27 -59.08 14.60
N ASP A 29 6.76 -58.32 13.62
CA ASP A 29 6.73 -58.74 12.22
C ASP A 29 8.15 -58.90 11.63
N ALA A 30 9.09 -58.04 12.04
CA ALA A 30 10.48 -58.14 11.63
C ALA A 30 11.18 -59.36 12.27
N LEU A 31 10.97 -59.59 13.58
CA LEU A 31 11.51 -60.76 14.27
C LEU A 31 10.95 -62.05 13.68
N PHE A 32 9.63 -62.11 13.49
CA PHE A 32 8.92 -63.25 12.92
C PHE A 32 9.36 -63.53 11.48
N GLY A 33 9.47 -62.49 10.65
CA GLY A 33 9.99 -62.59 9.29
C GLY A 33 11.40 -63.15 9.25
N ASN A 34 12.32 -62.65 10.08
CA ASN A 34 13.69 -63.17 10.15
C ASN A 34 13.76 -64.62 10.66
N LEU A 35 12.84 -65.01 11.55
CA LEU A 35 12.79 -66.35 12.12
C LEU A 35 12.29 -67.40 11.11
N VAL A 36 11.35 -67.02 10.25
CA VAL A 36 10.58 -67.96 9.43
C VAL A 36 10.93 -67.92 7.93
N ASN A 37 11.48 -66.80 7.41
CA ASN A 37 11.69 -66.61 5.97
C ASN A 37 12.63 -67.63 5.30
N GLU A 38 13.55 -68.27 6.03
CA GLU A 38 14.41 -69.33 5.47
C GLU A 38 13.69 -70.68 5.29
N LEU A 39 12.51 -70.85 5.90
CA LEU A 39 11.74 -72.10 5.91
C LEU A 39 10.45 -72.03 5.04
N LEU A 40 10.17 -70.92 4.36
CA LEU A 40 8.98 -70.75 3.51
C LEU A 40 9.36 -70.73 2.01
N PRO A 41 8.74 -71.54 1.12
CA PRO A 41 8.98 -71.49 -0.32
C PRO A 41 8.53 -70.17 -0.97
N SER A 42 9.31 -69.64 -1.92
CA SER A 42 8.95 -68.42 -2.68
C SER A 42 7.83 -68.68 -3.69
N TYR A 43 6.72 -67.95 -3.59
CA TYR A 43 5.53 -68.13 -4.42
C TYR A 43 5.75 -67.65 -5.88
N GLN A 44 5.48 -68.51 -6.87
CA GLN A 44 5.37 -68.16 -8.30
C GLN A 44 3.88 -68.04 -8.68
N ASN A 45 3.49 -66.91 -9.28
CA ASN A 45 2.14 -66.69 -9.82
C ASN A 45 2.02 -67.31 -11.22
N ASP A 46 1.01 -68.15 -11.44
CA ASP A 46 0.45 -68.42 -12.77
C ASP A 46 -1.08 -68.41 -12.69
N ASP A 47 -1.68 -67.57 -13.53
CA ASP A 47 -3.10 -67.41 -13.79
C ASP A 47 -3.71 -68.70 -14.39
N ALA A 48 -4.94 -69.06 -14.01
CA ALA A 48 -5.91 -69.70 -14.91
C ALA A 48 -7.32 -69.82 -14.28
N ASP A 49 -8.26 -69.17 -14.95
CA ASP A 49 -9.60 -69.64 -15.29
C ASP A 49 -10.61 -70.07 -14.20
N ALA A 50 -11.58 -69.17 -14.03
CA ALA A 50 -12.96 -69.35 -14.47
C ALA A 50 -13.76 -70.60 -14.04
N ALA A 51 -14.94 -70.30 -13.49
CA ALA A 51 -16.25 -70.73 -13.98
C ALA A 51 -17.14 -71.54 -13.01
N GLU A 52 -18.36 -71.00 -12.90
CA GLU A 52 -19.66 -71.68 -12.83
C GLU A 52 -20.25 -72.25 -11.51
N GLY A 53 -21.53 -71.90 -11.33
CA GLY A 53 -22.61 -72.76 -10.79
C GLY A 53 -22.85 -72.60 -9.29
N ASN A 54 -23.77 -71.78 -8.77
CA ASN A 54 -25.24 -71.69 -8.91
C ASN A 54 -26.06 -72.73 -8.11
N ASP A 55 -27.14 -72.22 -7.48
CA ASP A 55 -28.31 -72.86 -6.83
C ASP A 55 -28.22 -73.40 -5.39
N VAL A 56 -29.25 -73.33 -4.52
CA VAL A 56 -30.40 -72.43 -4.27
C VAL A 56 -31.04 -72.94 -2.96
N LEU A 57 -31.31 -72.01 -2.03
CA LEU A 57 -32.35 -71.93 -0.97
C LEU A 57 -32.69 -73.13 -0.05
N ALA A 58 -32.66 -72.91 1.28
CA ALA A 58 -33.89 -72.92 2.12
C ALA A 58 -33.62 -72.57 3.61
N ASN A 59 -34.55 -71.81 4.16
CA ASN A 59 -34.62 -71.23 5.51
C ASN A 59 -34.83 -72.28 6.62
N GLY A 60 -34.17 -72.09 7.78
CA GLY A 60 -34.83 -72.08 9.09
C GLY A 60 -35.12 -73.40 9.86
N ASN A 61 -34.50 -73.44 11.05
CA ASN A 61 -34.98 -73.99 12.34
C ASN A 61 -34.81 -75.47 12.71
N LEU A 62 -34.05 -75.67 13.80
CA LEU A 62 -34.09 -76.66 14.91
C LEU A 62 -32.61 -76.95 15.32
N ARG A 63 -32.16 -77.42 16.49
CA ARG A 63 -32.57 -77.50 17.91
C ARG A 63 -31.55 -78.45 18.59
N ILE A 64 -30.68 -77.94 19.49
CA ILE A 64 -30.02 -78.62 20.65
C ILE A 64 -28.98 -79.76 20.29
N PRO A 65 -28.20 -80.39 21.22
CA PRO A 65 -26.83 -80.01 21.69
C PRO A 65 -25.80 -81.19 21.80
N SER A 66 -24.65 -80.91 22.47
CA SER A 66 -23.85 -81.78 23.37
C SER A 66 -22.61 -82.52 22.84
N ASP A 67 -21.52 -82.33 23.60
CA ASP A 67 -20.30 -83.14 23.82
C ASP A 67 -20.23 -84.55 23.20
N ALA A 68 -19.07 -84.88 22.60
CA ALA A 68 -18.12 -85.88 23.13
C ALA A 68 -17.04 -86.29 22.10
N THR A 69 -15.80 -86.39 22.59
CA THR A 69 -14.75 -87.39 22.25
C THR A 69 -14.31 -87.66 20.80
N LYS A 70 -13.00 -87.41 20.60
CA LYS A 70 -11.97 -88.33 20.02
C LYS A 70 -12.44 -89.43 19.07
N ALA A 71 -11.93 -89.40 17.84
CA ALA A 71 -10.93 -90.36 17.32
C ALA A 71 -11.01 -90.45 15.79
N ALA A 72 -9.89 -90.24 15.10
CA ALA A 72 -9.35 -91.15 14.09
C ALA A 72 -8.18 -90.47 13.35
N GLN A 73 -6.98 -90.98 13.61
CA GLN A 73 -5.79 -90.80 12.80
C GLN A 73 -5.94 -91.50 11.44
N GLY A 74 -5.39 -90.90 10.39
CA GLY A 74 -5.25 -91.51 9.07
C GLY A 74 -4.37 -90.64 8.18
N LEU A 75 -3.07 -90.97 8.18
CA LEU A 75 -1.95 -90.28 7.53
C LEU A 75 -2.05 -90.27 5.99
N ALA A 76 -1.82 -89.11 5.35
CA ALA A 76 -1.17 -88.98 4.04
C ALA A 76 -0.79 -87.51 3.73
N MET A 77 0.52 -87.23 3.82
CA MET A 77 1.31 -86.04 3.41
C MET A 77 0.86 -84.65 3.93
N PRO A 78 1.70 -83.93 4.70
CA PRO A 78 1.45 -82.51 4.90
C PRO A 78 1.64 -81.80 3.57
N LEU A 79 0.65 -81.00 3.19
CA LEU A 79 0.68 -80.02 2.10
C LEU A 79 1.72 -78.89 2.31
N PHE A 80 2.69 -79.11 3.20
CA PHE A 80 3.77 -78.19 3.56
C PHE A 80 4.80 -78.94 4.44
N PRO A 81 5.81 -79.60 3.86
CA PRO A 81 6.81 -80.41 4.59
C PRO A 81 7.55 -79.66 5.71
N GLU A 82 7.58 -78.34 5.64
CA GLU A 82 8.30 -77.44 6.55
C GLU A 82 7.54 -77.17 7.87
N VAL A 83 6.29 -77.63 8.00
CA VAL A 83 5.44 -77.40 9.20
C VAL A 83 6.03 -78.01 10.46
N ASP A 84 6.58 -79.23 10.39
CA ASP A 84 7.16 -79.89 11.57
C ASP A 84 8.44 -79.16 12.04
N ALA A 85 9.23 -78.64 11.11
CA ALA A 85 10.43 -77.83 11.42
C ALA A 85 10.05 -76.49 12.07
N LEU A 86 9.02 -75.82 11.54
CA LEU A 86 8.46 -74.60 12.11
C LEU A 86 7.89 -74.81 13.52
N LEU A 87 7.23 -75.95 13.77
CA LEU A 87 6.65 -76.25 15.07
C LEU A 87 7.71 -76.53 16.14
N VAL A 88 8.82 -77.17 15.78
CA VAL A 88 9.99 -77.34 16.67
C VAL A 88 10.63 -75.98 16.95
N LEU A 89 10.85 -75.17 15.91
CA LEU A 89 11.41 -73.83 16.05
C LEU A 89 10.60 -72.97 17.01
N PHE A 90 9.26 -72.90 16.85
CA PHE A 90 8.42 -72.12 17.75
C PHE A 90 8.41 -72.65 19.18
N LYS A 91 8.46 -73.97 19.40
CA LYS A 91 8.52 -74.53 20.75
C LYS A 91 9.83 -74.18 21.45
N ASP A 92 10.95 -74.25 20.74
CA ASP A 92 12.25 -73.91 21.28
C ASP A 92 12.36 -72.39 21.52
N SER A 93 11.88 -71.55 20.59
CA SER A 93 11.74 -70.09 20.80
C SER A 93 10.88 -69.74 22.01
N CYS A 94 9.73 -70.42 22.21
CA CYS A 94 8.87 -70.17 23.36
C CYS A 94 9.56 -70.52 24.68
N LYS A 95 10.34 -71.60 24.70
CA LYS A 95 11.09 -72.03 25.89
C LYS A 95 12.21 -71.04 26.21
N GLU A 96 12.99 -70.65 25.21
CA GLU A 96 14.04 -69.64 25.38
C GLU A 96 13.48 -68.30 25.84
N LEU A 97 12.30 -67.89 25.37
CA LEU A 97 11.64 -66.66 25.81
C LEU A 97 11.24 -66.70 27.30
N ILE A 98 10.79 -67.86 27.79
CA ILE A 98 10.46 -68.06 29.21
C ILE A 98 11.73 -67.99 30.06
N ASP A 99 12.80 -68.65 29.63
CA ASP A 99 14.09 -68.66 30.33
C ASP A 99 14.70 -67.24 30.37
N LEU A 100 14.60 -66.50 29.26
CA LEU A 100 15.07 -65.12 29.16
C LEU A 100 14.28 -64.19 30.08
N ARG A 101 12.95 -64.34 30.13
CA ARG A 101 12.09 -63.61 31.07
C ARG A 101 12.54 -63.84 32.51
N GLN A 102 12.81 -65.09 32.89
CA GLN A 102 13.24 -65.41 34.25
C GLN A 102 14.60 -64.77 34.60
N GLN A 103 15.55 -64.78 33.67
CA GLN A 103 16.85 -64.12 33.85
C GLN A 103 16.70 -62.59 34.00
N VAL A 104 15.81 -61.97 33.22
CA VAL A 104 15.51 -60.53 33.35
C VAL A 104 14.88 -60.22 34.70
N ASP A 105 13.92 -61.03 35.15
CA ASP A 105 13.27 -60.85 36.45
C ASP A 105 14.27 -60.98 37.62
N GLU A 106 15.21 -61.92 37.55
CA GLU A 106 16.27 -62.06 38.56
C GLU A 106 17.23 -60.87 38.57
N ARG A 107 17.65 -60.40 37.38
CA ARG A 107 18.53 -59.22 37.25
C ARG A 107 17.84 -57.96 37.77
N LEU A 108 16.55 -57.78 37.48
CA LEU A 108 15.74 -56.66 37.95
C LEU A 108 15.63 -56.68 39.48
N ASN A 109 15.41 -57.85 40.08
CA ASN A 109 15.35 -57.99 41.53
C ASN A 109 16.69 -57.72 42.22
N SER A 110 17.81 -58.15 41.63
CA SER A 110 19.15 -57.83 42.13
C SER A 110 19.41 -56.33 42.10
N LEU A 111 19.13 -55.69 40.95
CA LEU A 111 19.33 -54.26 40.76
C LEU A 111 18.45 -53.44 41.72
N LYS A 112 17.20 -53.87 41.96
CA LYS A 112 16.30 -53.25 42.93
C LYS A 112 16.87 -53.28 44.35
N LYS A 113 17.49 -54.39 44.77
CA LYS A 113 18.14 -54.49 46.09
C LYS A 113 19.37 -53.59 46.20
N GLU A 114 20.20 -53.55 45.16
CA GLU A 114 21.39 -52.71 45.13
C GLU A 114 21.04 -51.22 45.15
N VAL A 115 20.03 -50.81 44.36
CA VAL A 115 19.48 -49.45 44.38
C VAL A 115 18.95 -49.12 45.76
N SER A 116 18.17 -50.01 46.39
CA SER A 116 17.64 -49.75 47.75
C SER A 116 18.76 -49.61 48.79
N ALA A 117 19.85 -50.37 48.68
CA ALA A 117 20.99 -50.28 49.58
C ALA A 117 21.78 -48.98 49.37
N GLN A 118 22.02 -48.59 48.11
CA GLN A 118 22.67 -47.32 47.78
C GLN A 118 21.83 -46.12 48.18
N ASP A 119 20.50 -46.20 47.99
CA ASP A 119 19.58 -45.14 48.37
C ASP A 119 19.56 -44.93 49.90
N ALA A 120 19.61 -46.01 50.68
CA ALA A 120 19.76 -45.93 52.13
C ALA A 120 21.11 -45.31 52.56
N LYS A 121 22.21 -45.69 51.89
CA LYS A 121 23.54 -45.11 52.14
C LYS A 121 23.57 -43.63 51.78
N HIS A 122 23.01 -43.26 50.64
CA HIS A 122 22.94 -41.88 50.17
C HIS A 122 22.11 -41.01 51.10
N ARG A 123 20.96 -41.50 51.57
CA ARG A 123 20.11 -40.81 52.54
C ARG A 123 20.85 -40.52 53.85
N LYS A 124 21.70 -41.45 54.31
CA LYS A 124 22.53 -41.23 55.51
C LYS A 124 23.60 -40.17 55.27
N THR A 125 24.32 -40.22 54.16
CA THR A 125 25.31 -39.19 53.81
C THR A 125 24.67 -37.81 53.64
N LEU A 126 23.46 -37.77 53.09
CA LEU A 126 22.70 -36.53 52.92
C LEU A 126 22.36 -35.90 54.28
N ALA A 127 21.90 -36.70 55.24
CA ALA A 127 21.58 -36.22 56.59
C ALA A 127 22.82 -35.72 57.36
N GLU A 128 23.97 -36.39 57.18
CA GLU A 128 25.25 -35.92 57.77
C GLU A 128 25.71 -34.62 57.11
N LEU A 129 25.55 -34.49 55.80
CA LEU A 129 25.88 -33.28 55.07
C LEU A 129 24.94 -32.13 55.42
N GLU A 130 23.64 -32.37 55.54
CA GLU A 130 22.62 -31.40 55.96
C GLU A 130 22.97 -30.83 57.32
N LYS A 131 23.30 -31.70 58.30
CA LYS A 131 23.77 -31.25 59.62
C LYS A 131 25.08 -30.46 59.55
N GLY A 132 25.99 -30.83 58.65
CA GLY A 132 27.24 -30.09 58.41
C GLY A 132 26.99 -28.71 57.80
N VAL A 133 26.04 -28.62 56.86
CA VAL A 133 25.60 -27.39 56.20
C VAL A 133 24.88 -26.49 57.19
N ASP A 134 24.03 -27.01 58.06
CA ASP A 134 23.39 -26.24 59.13
C ASP A 134 24.43 -25.64 60.09
N GLY A 135 25.42 -26.43 60.51
CA GLY A 135 26.53 -25.92 61.32
C GLY A 135 27.38 -24.88 60.59
N LEU A 136 27.53 -25.00 59.28
CA LEU A 136 28.19 -24.01 58.43
C LEU A 136 27.35 -22.73 58.33
N PHE A 137 26.02 -22.84 58.19
CA PHE A 137 25.09 -21.70 58.18
C PHE A 137 25.11 -20.96 59.51
N ASP A 138 25.15 -21.66 60.65
CA ASP A 138 25.28 -21.02 61.97
C ASP A 138 26.62 -20.28 62.10
N SER A 139 27.70 -20.88 61.58
CA SER A 139 29.03 -20.27 61.57
C SER A 139 29.08 -19.03 60.67
N PHE A 140 28.44 -19.11 59.49
CA PHE A 140 28.28 -17.99 58.57
C PHE A 140 27.40 -16.90 59.18
N ALA A 141 26.27 -17.21 59.81
CA ALA A 141 25.41 -16.23 60.46
C ALA A 141 26.15 -15.49 61.58
N ARG A 142 27.00 -16.18 62.35
CA ARG A 142 27.88 -15.55 63.35
C ARG A 142 28.95 -14.68 62.72
N LEU A 143 29.57 -15.16 61.64
CA LEU A 143 30.58 -14.39 60.91
C LEU A 143 29.95 -13.15 60.27
N ASP A 144 28.79 -13.29 59.65
CA ASP A 144 28.04 -12.23 58.99
C ASP A 144 27.53 -11.21 60.00
N SER A 145 27.11 -11.64 61.19
CA SER A 145 26.81 -10.73 62.30
C SER A 145 28.04 -9.92 62.73
N ARG A 146 29.23 -10.55 62.80
CA ARG A 146 30.48 -9.85 63.13
C ARG A 146 30.95 -8.94 62.00
N ILE A 147 30.88 -9.38 60.75
CA ILE A 147 31.22 -8.59 59.57
C ILE A 147 30.25 -7.42 59.44
N SER A 148 28.96 -7.61 59.70
CA SER A 148 27.96 -6.56 59.71
C SER A 148 28.24 -5.55 60.81
N SER A 149 28.59 -5.99 62.02
CA SER A 149 28.97 -5.08 63.12
C SER A 149 30.25 -4.29 62.81
N VAL A 150 31.32 -4.96 62.36
CA VAL A 150 32.58 -4.30 61.99
C VAL A 150 32.38 -3.43 60.74
N GLY A 151 31.58 -3.88 59.79
CA GLY A 151 31.20 -3.16 58.58
C GLY A 151 30.37 -1.92 58.89
N GLN A 152 29.45 -1.97 59.85
CA GLN A 152 28.72 -0.80 60.33
C GLN A 152 29.64 0.20 61.06
N THR A 153 30.60 -0.27 61.85
CA THR A 153 31.58 0.62 62.49
C THR A 153 32.55 1.23 61.47
N ALA A 154 33.04 0.45 60.52
CA ALA A 154 33.90 0.90 59.44
C ALA A 154 33.17 1.84 58.48
N ALA A 155 31.89 1.58 58.18
CA ALA A 155 31.03 2.47 57.41
C ALA A 155 30.85 3.79 58.16
N LYS A 156 30.50 3.79 59.45
CA LYS A 156 30.37 5.03 60.24
C LYS A 156 31.67 5.84 60.27
N ILE A 157 32.82 5.19 60.44
CA ILE A 157 34.12 5.88 60.43
C ILE A 157 34.42 6.41 59.03
N GLY A 158 34.15 5.62 57.98
CA GLY A 158 34.28 6.01 56.58
C GLY A 158 33.40 7.21 56.25
N ASP A 159 32.13 7.19 56.65
CA ASP A 159 31.16 8.26 56.47
C ASP A 159 31.60 9.56 57.18
N HIS A 160 32.11 9.46 58.41
CA HIS A 160 32.63 10.62 59.14
C HIS A 160 33.88 11.21 58.47
N LEU A 161 34.77 10.36 57.95
CA LEU A 161 36.02 10.80 57.33
C LEU A 161 35.75 11.39 55.94
N GLN A 162 34.86 10.77 55.17
CA GLN A 162 34.37 11.29 53.88
C GLN A 162 33.61 12.60 54.08
N SER A 163 32.76 12.71 55.10
CA SER A 163 32.04 13.95 55.41
C SER A 163 33.01 15.07 55.82
N ALA A 164 34.05 14.77 56.61
CA ALA A 164 35.03 15.76 57.02
C ALA A 164 35.90 16.23 55.85
N ASP A 165 36.36 15.32 54.98
CA ASP A 165 37.16 15.69 53.81
C ASP A 165 36.31 16.43 52.76
N ALA A 166 35.05 16.02 52.55
CA ALA A 166 34.11 16.75 51.72
C ALA A 166 33.87 18.18 52.24
N GLN A 167 33.73 18.36 53.56
CA GLN A 167 33.61 19.71 54.15
C GLN A 167 34.88 20.54 53.96
N ARG A 168 36.06 19.94 54.10
CA ARG A 168 37.35 20.61 53.88
C ARG A 168 37.49 21.06 52.42
N GLU A 169 37.20 20.17 51.47
CA GLU A 169 37.26 20.48 50.04
C GLU A 169 36.26 21.56 49.65
N THR A 170 35.03 21.47 50.17
CA THR A 170 33.99 22.51 50.00
C THR A 170 34.47 23.86 50.53
N ALA A 171 35.09 23.89 51.71
CA ALA A 171 35.59 25.13 52.32
C ALA A 171 36.71 25.78 51.47
N VAL A 172 37.65 24.99 50.95
CA VAL A 172 38.72 25.50 50.06
C VAL A 172 38.14 26.08 48.77
N GLN A 173 37.24 25.34 48.09
CA GLN A 173 36.60 25.82 46.87
C GLN A 173 35.76 27.09 47.10
N THR A 174 35.13 27.22 48.28
CA THR A 174 34.34 28.40 48.65
C THR A 174 35.24 29.63 48.84
N VAL A 175 36.42 29.47 49.45
CA VAL A 175 37.38 30.58 49.60
C VAL A 175 37.84 31.11 48.24
N ASP A 176 38.16 30.22 47.31
CA ASP A 176 38.58 30.60 45.96
C ASP A 176 37.44 31.30 45.20
N LEU A 177 36.21 30.79 45.30
CA LEU A 177 35.04 31.45 44.71
C LEU A 177 34.80 32.85 45.28
N ILE A 178 34.87 33.03 46.60
CA ILE A 178 34.70 34.34 47.23
C ILE A 178 35.76 35.32 46.73
N LYS A 179 37.01 34.85 46.59
CA LYS A 179 38.09 35.67 46.07
C LYS A 179 37.80 36.14 44.64
N TYR A 180 37.45 35.23 43.74
CA TYR A 180 37.09 35.58 42.36
C TYR A 180 35.85 36.46 42.28
N LEU A 181 34.84 36.22 43.13
CA LEU A 181 33.65 37.06 43.22
C LEU A 181 34.00 38.50 43.62
N MET A 182 34.91 38.67 44.57
CA MET A 182 35.40 40.00 44.97
C MET A 182 36.18 40.69 43.84
N GLU A 183 36.98 39.95 43.07
CA GLU A 183 37.66 40.47 41.87
C GLU A 183 36.64 41.00 40.85
N PHE A 184 35.60 40.23 40.51
CA PHE A 184 34.53 40.67 39.61
C PHE A 184 33.69 41.83 40.16
N ASN A 185 33.67 42.04 41.47
CA ASN A 185 32.88 43.08 42.13
C ASN A 185 33.65 44.39 42.43
N SER A 186 34.95 44.45 42.10
CA SER A 186 35.82 45.55 42.52
C SER A 186 35.56 46.85 41.75
N THR A 187 35.53 46.79 40.41
CA THR A 187 35.40 47.97 39.55
C THR A 187 34.44 47.69 38.38
N PRO A 188 33.45 48.56 38.09
CA PRO A 188 32.55 48.36 36.94
C PRO A 188 33.29 48.44 35.61
N GLY A 189 33.16 47.41 34.76
CA GLY A 189 33.67 47.39 33.38
C GLY A 189 35.18 47.19 33.21
N ASP A 190 35.94 46.97 34.28
CA ASP A 190 37.39 46.69 34.18
C ASP A 190 37.68 45.20 34.32
N LEU A 191 37.71 44.50 33.18
CA LEU A 191 38.01 43.07 33.09
C LEU A 191 39.52 42.77 33.03
N MET A 192 40.39 43.81 32.97
CA MET A 192 41.83 43.64 32.78
C MET A 192 42.58 43.29 34.09
N GLU A 193 41.99 43.54 35.25
CA GLU A 193 42.57 43.24 36.57
C GLU A 193 42.20 41.84 37.10
N LEU A 194 41.46 41.04 36.32
CA LEU A 194 41.07 39.69 36.72
C LEU A 194 42.27 38.74 36.78
N SER A 195 42.16 37.72 37.63
CA SER A 195 43.15 36.64 37.72
C SER A 195 43.50 36.07 36.33
N PRO A 196 44.78 35.68 36.07
CA PRO A 196 45.24 35.20 34.76
C PRO A 196 44.44 34.02 34.20
N LEU A 197 43.79 33.27 35.09
CA LEU A 197 42.82 32.22 34.74
C LEU A 197 41.77 32.70 33.73
N PHE A 198 41.25 33.91 33.87
CA PHE A 198 40.17 34.44 33.03
C PHE A 198 40.65 34.97 31.67
N SER A 199 41.96 35.13 31.50
CA SER A 199 42.59 35.67 30.28
C SER A 199 43.26 34.58 29.41
N ASP A 200 43.65 33.46 30.02
CA ASP A 200 44.42 32.38 29.41
C ASP A 200 43.57 31.44 28.53
N ASP A 201 43.94 31.31 27.25
CA ASP A 201 43.29 30.44 26.26
C ASP A 201 43.40 28.94 26.57
N SER A 202 44.40 28.54 27.37
CA SER A 202 44.61 27.15 27.73
C SER A 202 43.72 26.68 28.88
N ARG A 203 43.17 27.62 29.67
CA ARG A 203 42.37 27.33 30.87
C ARG A 203 40.91 27.75 30.73
N VAL A 204 40.43 27.95 29.50
CA VAL A 204 39.08 28.45 29.21
C VAL A 204 37.98 27.56 29.82
N ALA A 205 38.16 26.23 29.84
CA ALA A 205 37.19 25.32 30.47
C ALA A 205 37.04 25.56 31.99
N GLU A 206 38.15 25.84 32.67
CA GLU A 206 38.18 26.12 34.10
C GLU A 206 37.61 27.52 34.39
N ALA A 207 38.00 28.52 33.60
CA ALA A 207 37.47 29.87 33.68
C ALA A 207 35.94 29.92 33.47
N ALA A 208 35.43 29.18 32.48
CA ALA A 208 34.00 29.05 32.21
C ALA A 208 33.23 28.43 33.39
N SER A 209 33.74 27.33 33.95
CA SER A 209 33.10 26.64 35.08
C SER A 209 33.03 27.53 36.33
N ILE A 210 34.10 28.27 36.62
CA ILE A 210 34.14 29.20 37.74
C ILE A 210 33.21 30.39 37.49
N ALA A 211 33.27 31.02 36.31
CA ALA A 211 32.40 32.14 35.95
C ALA A 211 30.92 31.78 36.04
N GLN A 212 30.52 30.58 35.61
CA GLN A 212 29.15 30.10 35.74
C GLN A 212 28.71 29.94 37.19
N LYS A 213 29.54 29.30 38.04
CA LYS A 213 29.23 29.14 39.47
C LYS A 213 29.11 30.52 40.14
N LEU A 214 30.02 31.43 39.86
CA LEU A 214 29.98 32.80 40.38
C LEU A 214 28.70 33.52 39.96
N ARG A 215 28.30 33.36 38.69
CA ARG A 215 27.08 33.94 38.16
C ARG A 215 25.83 33.38 38.83
N SER A 216 25.72 32.05 39.01
CA SER A 216 24.59 31.47 39.74
C SER A 216 24.53 31.96 41.19
N PHE A 217 25.68 32.05 41.88
CA PHE A 217 25.73 32.61 43.24
C PHE A 217 25.31 34.09 43.29
N ALA A 218 25.76 34.88 42.31
CA ALA A 218 25.46 36.30 42.26
C ALA A 218 24.00 36.58 41.88
N GLU A 219 23.38 35.74 41.03
CA GLU A 219 21.97 35.85 40.64
C GLU A 219 21.00 35.30 41.71
N GLU A 220 21.34 34.20 42.41
CA GLU A 220 20.51 33.60 43.47
C GLU A 220 20.30 34.53 44.68
N ASP A 221 21.32 35.32 45.05
CA ASP A 221 21.22 36.27 46.17
C ASP A 221 20.36 37.51 45.83
N ILE A 222 20.27 37.86 44.54
CA ILE A 222 19.42 38.95 44.03
C ILE A 222 17.96 38.50 43.87
N GLY A 223 17.72 37.25 43.44
CA GLY A 223 16.38 36.73 43.14
C GLY A 223 15.46 36.50 44.35
N ARG A 224 16.00 36.42 45.58
CA ARG A 224 15.24 36.01 46.78
C ARG A 224 14.37 37.11 47.42
N LYS A 225 14.39 38.36 46.90
CA LYS A 225 13.60 39.49 47.48
C LYS A 225 12.68 40.19 46.48
N GLY A 226 12.14 39.46 45.50
CA GLY A 226 11.21 40.03 44.51
C GLY A 226 9.74 40.14 44.94
N ILE A 227 9.20 39.24 45.77
CA ILE A 227 7.75 39.21 46.03
C ILE A 227 7.45 38.79 47.48
N GLY A 228 7.22 39.78 48.35
CA GLY A 228 6.44 39.65 49.59
C GLY A 228 7.16 39.12 50.84
N ALA A 229 7.76 40.00 51.65
CA ALA A 229 7.75 39.91 53.13
C ALA A 229 8.35 41.17 53.78
N GLN A 230 7.74 41.58 54.89
CA GLN A 230 8.00 42.76 55.71
C GLN A 230 9.43 42.83 56.32
N PRO A 231 9.90 44.03 56.72
CA PRO A 231 11.21 44.18 57.36
C PRO A 231 11.12 43.81 58.84
N ALA A 232 11.67 42.66 59.23
CA ALA A 232 12.01 42.36 60.61
C ALA A 232 13.48 42.69 60.86
N THR A 233 13.70 43.53 61.87
CA THR A 233 14.98 44.03 62.37
C THR A 233 15.93 42.90 62.79
N GLY A 234 17.16 42.89 62.25
CA GLY A 234 18.25 42.06 62.77
C GLY A 234 19.24 41.61 61.70
N ASN A 235 20.26 42.44 61.47
CA ASN A 235 21.59 42.13 60.90
C ASN A 235 21.70 41.11 59.75
N ALA A 236 21.65 41.61 58.52
CA ALA A 236 22.56 41.28 57.41
C ALA A 236 22.17 42.12 56.17
N THR A 237 22.76 43.31 56.04
CA THR A 237 22.72 44.08 54.79
C THR A 237 23.73 43.50 53.81
N ALA A 238 23.33 42.50 53.03
CA ALA A 238 24.12 41.94 51.94
C ALA A 238 23.21 41.68 50.74
N SER A 239 22.71 42.73 50.09
CA SER A 239 21.87 42.56 48.88
C SER A 239 22.00 43.70 47.87
N ARG A 240 23.00 44.58 48.01
CA ARG A 240 23.26 45.72 47.09
C ARG A 240 24.73 45.81 46.65
N GLY A 241 25.54 44.84 47.08
CA GLY A 241 26.97 44.83 46.83
C GLY A 241 27.36 44.17 45.52
N LEU A 242 26.54 43.24 45.00
CA LEU A 242 26.93 42.29 43.96
C LEU A 242 26.40 42.61 42.55
N GLU A 243 25.70 43.74 42.39
CA GLU A 243 25.15 44.19 41.09
C GLU A 243 26.27 44.41 40.06
N VAL A 244 27.43 44.93 40.49
CA VAL A 244 28.62 45.13 39.65
C VAL A 244 29.20 43.79 39.21
N ALA A 245 29.33 42.84 40.13
CA ALA A 245 29.77 41.48 39.79
C ALA A 245 28.84 40.79 38.78
N VAL A 246 27.52 40.94 38.91
CA VAL A 246 26.57 40.38 37.92
C VAL A 246 26.76 41.01 36.54
N ALA A 247 26.87 42.33 36.45
CA ALA A 247 27.11 43.01 35.18
C ALA A 247 28.45 42.60 34.53
N ASN A 248 29.54 42.59 35.31
CA ASN A 248 30.87 42.20 34.84
C ASN A 248 30.94 40.71 34.46
N LEU A 249 30.30 39.81 35.24
CA LEU A 249 30.22 38.38 34.91
C LEU A 249 29.39 38.17 33.63
N GLN A 250 28.32 38.93 33.43
CA GLN A 250 27.51 38.86 32.21
C GLN A 250 28.31 39.32 30.98
N GLU A 251 29.06 40.41 31.10
CA GLU A 251 29.94 40.92 30.04
C GLU A 251 31.08 39.94 29.72
N TYR A 252 31.74 39.40 30.75
CA TYR A 252 32.76 38.37 30.59
C TYR A 252 32.21 37.10 29.94
N CYS A 253 31.04 36.62 30.37
CA CYS A 253 30.41 35.44 29.74
C CYS A 253 30.09 35.70 28.26
N ASN A 254 29.59 36.88 27.90
CA ASN A 254 29.33 37.24 26.50
C ASN A 254 30.62 37.27 25.66
N GLU A 255 31.69 37.87 26.18
CA GLU A 255 32.99 37.93 25.48
C GLU A 255 33.61 36.54 25.35
N LEU A 256 33.52 35.73 26.42
CA LEU A 256 33.99 34.35 26.42
C LEU A 256 33.23 33.48 25.42
N GLU A 257 31.90 33.62 25.32
CA GLU A 257 31.08 32.96 24.32
C GLU A 257 31.51 33.34 22.89
N ASN A 258 31.73 34.63 22.61
CA ASN A 258 32.19 35.09 21.29
C ASN A 258 33.57 34.54 20.95
N ARG A 259 34.51 34.54 21.92
CA ARG A 259 35.86 33.96 21.76
C ARG A 259 35.79 32.45 21.50
N LEU A 260 34.92 31.74 22.22
CA LEU A 260 34.68 30.31 22.02
C LEU A 260 34.06 30.01 20.65
N LEU A 261 33.10 30.82 20.19
CA LEU A 261 32.52 30.70 18.84
C LEU A 261 33.56 30.92 17.75
N GLN A 262 34.39 31.96 17.85
CA GLN A 262 35.47 32.21 16.89
C GLN A 262 36.49 31.07 16.87
N ARG A 263 36.87 30.55 18.05
CA ARG A 263 37.77 29.39 18.16
C ARG A 263 37.13 28.14 17.58
N PHE A 264 35.83 27.94 17.80
CA PHE A 264 35.07 26.83 17.23
C PHE A 264 35.01 26.93 15.69
N ASP A 265 34.75 28.11 15.12
CA ASP A 265 34.71 28.32 13.67
C ASP A 265 36.08 28.08 13.02
N ALA A 266 37.15 28.61 13.61
CA ALA A 266 38.51 28.36 13.15
C ALA A 266 38.88 26.86 13.18
N SER A 267 38.45 26.17 14.24
CA SER A 267 38.64 24.71 14.38
C SER A 267 37.79 23.93 13.38
N SER A 268 36.57 24.39 13.09
CA SER A 268 35.67 23.82 12.07
C SER A 268 36.26 23.91 10.67
N GLN A 269 36.93 25.03 10.33
CA GLN A 269 37.61 25.18 9.04
C GLN A 269 38.82 24.25 8.91
N ARG A 270 39.55 24.02 10.01
CA ARG A 270 40.72 23.12 10.08
C ARG A 270 40.36 21.64 10.25
N ARG A 271 39.09 21.32 10.48
CA ARG A 271 38.56 19.97 10.76
C ARG A 271 39.13 19.33 12.04
N GLU A 272 39.41 20.15 13.06
CA GLU A 272 39.90 19.70 14.36
C GLU A 272 38.72 19.32 15.28
N LEU A 273 38.30 18.06 15.25
CA LEU A 273 37.09 17.62 15.97
C LEU A 273 37.21 17.72 17.49
N SER A 274 38.39 17.48 18.05
CA SER A 274 38.59 17.49 19.51
C SER A 274 38.46 18.88 20.12
N THR A 275 39.01 19.91 19.44
CA THR A 275 38.91 21.31 19.90
C THR A 275 37.50 21.86 19.71
N MET A 276 36.82 21.47 18.62
CA MET A 276 35.39 21.74 18.44
C MET A 276 34.55 21.13 19.56
N ALA A 277 34.81 19.87 19.93
CA ALA A 277 34.07 19.18 20.99
C ALA A 277 34.26 19.84 22.35
N GLU A 278 35.49 20.26 22.66
CA GLU A 278 35.79 21.01 23.88
C GLU A 278 35.04 22.35 23.92
N CYS A 279 35.08 23.13 22.83
CA CYS A 279 34.36 24.40 22.73
C CYS A 279 32.84 24.20 22.85
N ALA A 280 32.27 23.20 22.15
CA ALA A 280 30.84 22.89 22.24
C ALA A 280 30.42 22.44 23.64
N LYS A 281 31.26 21.65 24.32
CA LYS A 281 31.03 21.25 25.71
C LYS A 281 31.01 22.44 26.65
N ILE A 282 31.95 23.37 26.51
CA ILE A 282 31.99 24.59 27.33
C ILE A 282 30.77 25.48 27.01
N LEU A 283 30.46 25.70 25.73
CA LEU A 283 29.31 26.51 25.29
C LEU A 283 27.97 25.92 25.76
N SER A 284 27.84 24.59 25.85
CA SER A 284 26.62 23.93 26.35
C SER A 284 26.33 24.21 27.83
N GLN A 285 27.34 24.57 28.61
CA GLN A 285 27.17 24.92 30.02
C GLN A 285 26.53 26.31 30.19
N PHE A 286 26.62 27.17 29.19
CA PHE A 286 25.95 28.47 29.18
C PHE A 286 24.52 28.32 28.65
N ASN A 287 23.59 29.14 29.17
CA ASN A 287 22.19 29.19 28.70
C ASN A 287 22.04 29.55 27.20
N ARG A 288 23.15 29.83 26.49
CA ARG A 288 23.24 30.10 25.05
C ARG A 288 23.83 28.95 24.24
N GLY A 289 23.97 27.75 24.80
CA GLY A 289 24.36 26.55 24.05
C GLY A 289 23.53 26.36 22.77
N SER A 290 22.23 26.65 22.82
CA SER A 290 21.33 26.62 21.65
C SER A 290 21.72 27.61 20.55
N SER A 291 22.24 28.80 20.89
CA SER A 291 22.72 29.78 19.91
C SER A 291 23.97 29.30 19.19
N ALA A 292 24.87 28.60 19.88
CA ALA A 292 26.05 28.00 19.26
C ALA A 292 25.67 26.87 18.28
N MET A 293 24.70 26.04 18.64
CA MET A 293 24.14 25.01 17.74
C MET A 293 23.51 25.63 16.49
N GLN A 294 22.69 26.68 16.65
CA GLN A 294 22.09 27.41 15.55
C GLN A 294 23.15 28.08 14.65
N HIS A 295 24.18 28.68 15.25
CA HIS A 295 25.30 29.28 14.52
C HIS A 295 26.07 28.24 13.70
N TYR A 296 26.37 27.06 14.28
CA TYR A 296 27.01 25.97 13.56
C TYR A 296 26.23 25.54 12.32
N VAL A 297 24.92 25.33 12.46
CA VAL A 297 24.05 24.97 11.33
C VAL A 297 23.99 26.11 10.32
N ALA A 298 23.87 27.36 10.77
CA ALA A 298 23.80 28.54 9.90
C ALA A 298 25.03 28.72 9.02
N THR A 299 26.22 28.37 9.53
CA THR A 299 27.50 28.54 8.83
C THR A 299 27.81 27.43 7.83
N ARG A 300 26.99 26.38 7.73
CA ARG A 300 27.24 25.29 6.78
C ARG A 300 27.14 25.80 5.34
N PRO A 301 28.08 25.45 4.43
CA PRO A 301 28.08 25.94 3.05
C PRO A 301 26.76 25.71 2.31
N MET A 302 26.06 24.60 2.60
CA MET A 302 24.79 24.24 1.97
C MET A 302 23.65 25.26 2.17
N PHE A 303 23.79 26.24 3.07
CA PHE A 303 22.79 27.29 3.32
C PHE A 303 23.24 28.71 2.95
N ILE A 304 24.55 28.93 2.77
CA ILE A 304 25.13 30.26 2.53
C ILE A 304 25.59 30.39 1.08
N ASP A 305 26.11 29.32 0.50
CA ASP A 305 26.75 29.37 -0.80
C ASP A 305 25.71 29.49 -1.92
N VAL A 306 25.66 30.68 -2.53
CA VAL A 306 24.77 31.02 -3.64
C VAL A 306 25.08 30.16 -4.88
N GLU A 307 26.33 29.71 -5.05
CA GLU A 307 26.69 28.82 -6.16
C GLU A 307 26.06 27.46 -6.00
N ILE A 308 26.00 26.92 -4.77
CA ILE A 308 25.29 25.67 -4.46
C ILE A 308 23.79 25.83 -4.76
N MET A 309 23.15 26.90 -4.28
CA MET A 309 21.74 27.15 -4.56
C MET A 309 21.46 27.29 -6.06
N ASN A 310 22.34 27.94 -6.81
CA ASN A 310 22.22 28.06 -8.26
C ASN A 310 22.45 26.72 -8.98
N ALA A 311 23.37 25.88 -8.49
CA ALA A 311 23.59 24.54 -8.99
C ALA A 311 22.36 23.64 -8.78
N ASP A 312 21.73 23.71 -7.60
CA ASP A 312 20.48 23.01 -7.29
C ASP A 312 19.39 23.40 -8.31
N ASN A 313 19.24 24.70 -8.57
CA ASN A 313 18.28 25.21 -9.55
C ASN A 313 18.56 24.69 -10.97
N ARG A 314 19.82 24.71 -11.42
CA ARG A 314 20.18 24.20 -12.75
C ARG A 314 19.96 22.70 -12.87
N LEU A 315 20.21 21.94 -11.82
CA LEU A 315 20.03 20.49 -11.79
C LEU A 315 18.56 20.09 -11.88
N VAL A 316 17.68 20.83 -11.21
CA VAL A 316 16.26 20.49 -11.09
C VAL A 316 15.39 21.17 -12.15
N VAL A 317 15.58 22.46 -12.38
CA VAL A 317 14.74 23.28 -13.28
C VAL A 317 15.31 23.32 -14.70
N GLY A 318 16.61 23.05 -14.89
CA GLY A 318 17.30 23.15 -16.18
C GLY A 318 17.75 24.57 -16.53
N GLU A 319 18.23 24.77 -17.76
CA GLU A 319 18.61 26.10 -18.27
C GLU A 319 17.37 26.98 -18.52
N GLN A 320 17.51 28.29 -18.26
CA GLN A 320 16.42 29.26 -18.40
C GLN A 320 15.80 29.24 -19.80
N GLY A 321 14.51 28.89 -19.89
CA GLY A 321 13.72 29.00 -21.13
C GLY A 321 13.09 27.70 -21.64
N SER A 322 13.41 26.53 -21.06
CA SER A 322 12.70 25.28 -21.34
C SER A 322 11.84 24.87 -20.14
N ARG A 323 10.54 24.61 -20.37
CA ARG A 323 9.63 24.17 -19.31
C ARG A 323 9.97 22.72 -18.96
N ALA A 324 10.58 22.50 -17.80
CA ALA A 324 11.04 21.16 -17.39
C ALA A 324 9.85 20.20 -17.29
N SER A 325 10.00 19.02 -17.90
CA SER A 325 8.97 17.97 -17.80
C SER A 325 8.91 17.43 -16.37
N PRO A 326 7.75 16.94 -15.88
CA PRO A 326 7.66 16.33 -14.55
C PRO A 326 8.68 15.18 -14.36
N SER A 327 9.01 14.44 -15.42
CA SER A 327 10.01 13.36 -15.34
C SER A 327 11.45 13.88 -15.18
N ASP A 328 11.78 15.02 -15.78
CA ASP A 328 13.12 15.60 -15.65
C ASP A 328 13.30 16.21 -14.26
N VAL A 329 12.27 16.90 -13.77
CA VAL A 329 12.23 17.42 -12.39
C VAL A 329 12.32 16.26 -11.39
N ALA A 330 11.59 15.15 -11.59
CA ALA A 330 11.69 13.97 -10.73
C ALA A 330 13.13 13.44 -10.63
N ARG A 331 13.85 13.38 -11.76
CA ARG A 331 15.24 12.92 -11.83
C ARG A 331 16.19 13.91 -11.13
N GLY A 332 16.02 15.20 -11.40
CA GLY A 332 16.79 16.28 -10.76
C GLY A 332 16.61 16.29 -9.25
N LEU A 333 15.36 16.24 -8.76
CA LEU A 333 15.03 16.16 -7.34
C LEU A 333 15.59 14.89 -6.69
N SER A 334 15.49 13.73 -7.34
CA SER A 334 16.05 12.49 -6.80
C SER A 334 17.57 12.60 -6.60
N SER A 335 18.29 13.21 -7.55
CA SER A 335 19.73 13.44 -7.44
C SER A 335 20.05 14.43 -6.33
N LEU A 336 19.34 15.56 -6.29
CA LEU A 336 19.55 16.61 -5.30
C LEU A 336 19.23 16.13 -3.87
N TYR A 337 18.08 15.48 -3.67
CA TYR A 337 17.66 14.99 -2.37
C TYR A 337 18.59 13.91 -1.84
N LYS A 338 19.13 13.06 -2.73
CA LYS A 338 20.21 12.14 -2.37
C LYS A 338 21.47 12.88 -1.91
N GLU A 339 21.89 13.92 -2.64
CA GLU A 339 23.04 14.73 -2.26
C GLU A 339 22.83 15.44 -0.90
N ILE A 340 21.63 15.99 -0.68
CA ILE A 340 21.23 16.59 0.60
C ILE A 340 21.32 15.55 1.72
N ALA A 341 20.71 14.37 1.54
CA ALA A 341 20.75 13.31 2.54
C ALA A 341 22.19 12.82 2.83
N ASP A 342 23.03 12.69 1.80
CA ASP A 342 24.44 12.34 1.96
C ASP A 342 25.23 13.42 2.71
N THR A 343 24.91 14.69 2.47
CA THR A 343 25.52 15.83 3.17
C THR A 343 25.09 15.86 4.63
N VAL A 344 23.80 15.69 4.91
CA VAL A 344 23.27 15.58 6.28
C VAL A 344 23.87 14.38 7.02
N ARG A 345 24.10 13.25 6.34
CA ARG A 345 24.78 12.08 6.93
C ARG A 345 26.23 12.36 7.30
N LYS A 346 26.96 13.10 6.48
CA LYS A 346 28.34 13.54 6.78
C LYS A 346 28.37 14.51 7.97
N GLU A 347 27.42 15.46 8.01
CA GLU A 347 27.29 16.39 9.14
C GLU A 347 26.88 15.67 10.42
N SER A 348 25.99 14.67 10.35
CA SER A 348 25.58 13.84 11.50
C SER A 348 26.78 13.18 12.20
N ALA A 349 27.72 12.61 11.43
CA ALA A 349 28.94 12.04 12.01
C ALA A 349 29.79 13.07 12.76
N THR A 350 29.90 14.28 12.23
CA THR A 350 30.60 15.40 12.90
C THR A 350 29.85 15.84 14.15
N ILE A 351 28.52 15.97 14.05
CA ILE A 351 27.66 16.43 15.15
C ILE A 351 27.73 15.46 16.33
N MET A 352 27.67 14.15 16.07
CA MET A 352 27.79 13.11 17.10
C MET A 352 29.16 13.13 17.79
N ALA A 353 30.22 13.53 17.10
CA ALA A 353 31.57 13.61 17.67
C ALA A 353 31.82 14.90 18.46
N VAL A 354 31.12 15.99 18.14
CA VAL A 354 31.39 17.34 18.65
C VAL A 354 30.42 17.78 19.74
N PHE A 355 29.12 17.55 19.59
CA PHE A 355 28.12 18.19 20.46
C PHE A 355 27.67 17.29 21.62
N PRO A 356 27.47 17.85 22.82
CA PRO A 356 26.91 17.11 23.96
C PRO A 356 25.46 16.64 23.75
N SER A 357 24.66 17.38 22.98
CA SER A 357 23.27 17.05 22.62
C SER A 357 23.09 16.92 21.10
N PRO A 358 23.57 15.82 20.46
CA PRO A 358 23.52 15.66 19.00
C PRO A 358 22.12 15.75 18.40
N ASN A 359 21.09 15.24 19.10
CA ASN A 359 19.71 15.21 18.62
C ASN A 359 19.11 16.60 18.40
N GLU A 360 19.43 17.57 19.28
CA GLU A 360 18.94 18.94 19.16
C GLU A 360 19.56 19.64 17.95
N VAL A 361 20.87 19.45 17.73
CA VAL A 361 21.58 19.99 16.57
C VAL A 361 21.06 19.38 15.27
N MET A 362 20.82 18.07 15.27
CA MET A 362 20.24 17.37 14.10
C MET A 362 18.83 17.87 13.79
N ALA A 363 17.99 18.13 14.80
CA ALA A 363 16.68 18.72 14.60
C ALA A 363 16.77 20.11 13.93
N ILE A 364 17.64 21.00 14.43
CA ILE A 364 17.85 22.33 13.84
C ILE A 364 18.38 22.22 12.39
N LEU A 365 19.30 21.30 12.12
CA LEU A 365 19.86 21.06 10.79
C LEU A 365 18.77 20.60 9.80
N VAL A 366 18.02 19.56 10.15
CA VAL A 366 16.98 18.98 9.29
C VAL A 366 15.84 19.96 9.07
N GLN A 367 15.42 20.68 10.12
CA GLN A 367 14.41 21.73 10.01
C GLN A 367 14.85 22.78 8.98
N ARG A 368 16.09 23.26 9.05
CA ARG A 368 16.60 24.27 8.12
C ARG A 368 16.76 23.75 6.69
N VAL A 369 17.12 22.48 6.51
CA VAL A 369 17.13 21.83 5.18
C VAL A 369 15.74 21.91 4.53
N LEU A 370 14.69 21.55 5.27
CA LEU A 370 13.33 21.60 4.76
C LEU A 370 12.84 23.04 4.54
N GLU A 371 12.96 23.90 5.55
CA GLU A 371 12.37 25.25 5.53
C GLU A 371 13.11 26.22 4.61
N GLN A 372 14.43 26.06 4.40
CA GLN A 372 15.21 26.98 3.60
C GLN A 372 15.58 26.38 2.23
N ARG A 373 16.28 25.24 2.21
CA ARG A 373 16.86 24.70 0.97
C ARG A 373 15.79 24.03 0.09
N VAL A 374 14.91 23.22 0.69
CA VAL A 374 13.82 22.57 -0.04
C VAL A 374 12.75 23.60 -0.42
N THR A 375 12.25 24.41 0.51
CA THR A 375 11.24 25.45 0.21
C THR A 375 11.65 26.38 -0.93
N ALA A 376 12.91 26.85 -0.98
CA ALA A 376 13.38 27.73 -2.04
C ALA A 376 13.31 27.12 -3.45
N LEU A 377 13.32 25.78 -3.56
CA LEU A 377 13.07 25.07 -4.82
C LEU A 377 11.59 24.86 -5.06
N LEU A 378 10.82 24.52 -4.03
CA LEU A 378 9.37 24.35 -4.12
C LEU A 378 8.69 25.63 -4.63
N ASP A 379 9.08 26.80 -4.12
CA ASP A 379 8.54 28.11 -4.52
C ASP A 379 8.70 28.39 -6.03
N LYS A 380 9.73 27.81 -6.66
CA LYS A 380 9.98 27.96 -8.09
C LYS A 380 9.29 26.90 -8.94
N LEU A 381 9.06 25.71 -8.38
CA LEU A 381 8.44 24.59 -9.09
C LEU A 381 6.91 24.62 -9.03
N LEU A 382 6.36 25.12 -7.93
CA LEU A 382 4.94 25.05 -7.60
C LEU A 382 4.27 26.43 -7.68
N GLU A 383 4.36 27.07 -8.86
CA GLU A 383 3.58 28.28 -9.13
C GLU A 383 2.11 27.91 -9.36
N LYS A 384 1.23 28.47 -8.52
CA LYS A 384 -0.18 28.12 -8.50
C LYS A 384 -0.93 28.68 -9.72
N PRO A 385 -1.61 27.84 -10.53
CA PRO A 385 -2.38 28.31 -11.68
C PRO A 385 -3.71 28.96 -11.24
N SER A 386 -4.17 29.96 -11.98
CA SER A 386 -5.48 30.57 -11.77
C SER A 386 -6.59 29.68 -12.31
N LEU A 387 -7.62 29.41 -11.50
CA LEU A 387 -8.83 28.70 -11.96
C LEU A 387 -9.72 29.56 -12.87
N MET A 388 -9.62 30.90 -12.76
CA MET A 388 -10.42 31.83 -13.59
C MET A 388 -9.82 31.99 -14.99
N ASN A 389 -8.48 32.03 -15.06
CA ASN A 389 -7.73 32.13 -16.31
C ASN A 389 -6.73 30.96 -16.36
N PRO A 390 -7.21 29.74 -16.68
CA PRO A 390 -6.36 28.56 -16.67
C PRO A 390 -5.30 28.64 -17.78
N PRO A 391 -4.09 28.10 -17.55
CA PRO A 391 -3.08 27.99 -18.61
C PRO A 391 -3.61 27.18 -19.80
N PRO A 392 -3.20 27.49 -21.05
CA PRO A 392 -3.64 26.73 -22.21
C PRO A 392 -3.14 25.27 -22.16
N ILE A 393 -3.85 24.34 -22.81
CA ILE A 393 -3.52 22.91 -22.78
C ILE A 393 -2.20 22.62 -23.50
N GLU A 394 -1.85 23.38 -24.54
CA GLU A 394 -0.57 23.23 -25.25
C GLU A 394 0.62 23.53 -24.32
N GLU A 395 0.41 24.35 -23.32
CA GLU A 395 1.39 24.69 -22.28
C GLU A 395 1.32 23.76 -21.05
N GLY A 396 0.47 22.72 -21.09
CA GLY A 396 0.29 21.73 -20.03
C GLY A 396 -0.96 21.94 -19.17
N GLY A 397 -1.65 23.07 -19.30
CA GLY A 397 -2.89 23.36 -18.56
C GLY A 397 -2.76 23.28 -17.04
N ILE A 398 -3.90 23.12 -16.35
CA ILE A 398 -3.91 22.86 -14.90
C ILE A 398 -3.28 21.49 -14.58
N LEU A 399 -3.44 20.51 -15.49
CA LEU A 399 -2.91 19.16 -15.31
C LEU A 399 -1.38 19.13 -15.16
N GLY A 400 -0.66 19.99 -15.88
CA GLY A 400 0.80 20.10 -15.79
C GLY A 400 1.25 20.48 -14.37
N TYR A 401 0.56 21.42 -13.74
CA TYR A 401 0.78 21.79 -12.34
C TYR A 401 0.47 20.63 -11.40
N LEU A 402 -0.66 19.93 -11.57
CA LEU A 402 -1.03 18.79 -10.71
C LEU A 402 -0.04 17.62 -10.80
N ARG A 403 0.46 17.34 -12.01
CA ARG A 403 1.53 16.35 -12.23
C ARG A 403 2.83 16.77 -11.56
N MET A 404 3.19 18.05 -11.66
CA MET A 404 4.38 18.59 -10.99
C MET A 404 4.24 18.49 -9.47
N LEU A 405 3.09 18.91 -8.92
CA LEU A 405 2.78 18.82 -7.50
C LEU A 405 2.92 17.39 -6.98
N ALA A 406 2.40 16.40 -7.71
CA ALA A 406 2.48 14.99 -7.32
C ALA A 406 3.94 14.50 -7.26
N VAL A 407 4.70 14.76 -8.32
CA VAL A 407 6.13 14.39 -8.40
C VAL A 407 6.93 15.02 -7.27
N VAL A 408 6.78 16.34 -7.10
CA VAL A 408 7.54 17.10 -6.10
C VAL A 408 7.19 16.61 -4.70
N TYR A 409 5.91 16.40 -4.42
CA TYR A 409 5.45 15.89 -3.14
C TYR A 409 5.99 14.47 -2.84
N GLU A 410 5.89 13.53 -3.78
CA GLU A 410 6.43 12.17 -3.60
C GLU A 410 7.93 12.20 -3.33
N LYS A 411 8.70 13.02 -4.07
CA LYS A 411 10.15 13.14 -3.86
C LYS A 411 10.50 13.80 -2.54
N THR A 412 9.74 14.79 -2.08
CA THR A 412 9.99 15.39 -0.76
C THR A 412 9.65 14.41 0.36
N GLN A 413 8.62 13.57 0.18
CA GLN A 413 8.31 12.48 1.11
C GLN A 413 9.42 11.41 1.16
N GLU A 414 10.03 11.07 0.02
CA GLU A 414 11.23 10.20 0.00
C GLU A 414 12.38 10.84 0.80
N LEU A 415 12.68 12.13 0.57
CA LEU A 415 13.69 12.86 1.34
C LEU A 415 13.38 12.86 2.84
N ALA A 416 12.13 13.10 3.24
CA ALA A 416 11.71 13.09 4.63
C ALA A 416 12.01 11.75 5.32
N ARG A 417 11.77 10.63 4.63
CA ARG A 417 12.10 9.28 5.12
C ARG A 417 13.62 9.08 5.23
N ASP A 418 14.38 9.55 4.24
CA ASP A 418 15.84 9.46 4.27
C ASP A 418 16.44 10.29 5.41
N LEU A 419 15.95 11.51 5.63
CA LEU A 419 16.38 12.37 6.74
C LEU A 419 16.03 11.78 8.10
N ARG A 420 14.84 11.18 8.24
CA ARG A 420 14.46 10.43 9.44
C ARG A 420 15.39 9.24 9.69
N ALA A 421 15.78 8.51 8.64
CA ALA A 421 16.70 7.38 8.77
C ALA A 421 18.12 7.79 9.17
N VAL A 422 18.56 9.01 8.83
CA VAL A 422 19.85 9.57 9.28
C VAL A 422 19.82 9.98 10.76
N GLY A 423 18.65 10.30 11.30
CA GLY A 423 18.44 10.70 12.69
C GLY A 423 18.21 12.20 12.82
N CYS A 424 16.96 12.59 13.12
CA CYS A 424 16.50 13.98 13.18
C CYS A 424 16.08 14.44 14.59
N GLY A 425 16.48 13.72 15.64
CA GLY A 425 16.03 13.98 17.01
C GLY A 425 14.50 13.83 17.16
N ASP A 426 13.89 14.70 17.96
CA ASP A 426 12.44 14.74 18.20
C ASP A 426 11.67 15.56 17.16
N LEU A 427 12.30 15.93 16.04
CA LEU A 427 11.67 16.71 14.98
C LEU A 427 10.62 15.87 14.24
N ASP A 428 9.40 16.39 14.15
CA ASP A 428 8.36 15.83 13.27
C ASP A 428 8.60 16.21 11.81
N VAL A 429 9.53 15.49 11.17
CA VAL A 429 9.89 15.68 9.75
C VAL A 429 8.70 15.45 8.82
N GLU A 430 7.80 14.53 9.15
CA GLU A 430 6.60 14.27 8.34
C GLU A 430 5.61 15.43 8.46
N GLY A 431 5.32 15.91 9.68
CA GLY A 431 4.47 17.08 9.91
C GLY A 431 5.03 18.35 9.25
N LEU A 432 6.34 18.58 9.31
CA LEU A 432 6.99 19.67 8.57
C LEU A 432 6.88 19.50 7.06
N THR A 433 7.02 18.28 6.54
CA THR A 433 6.85 18.03 5.11
C THR A 433 5.40 18.29 4.69
N GLU A 434 4.42 17.86 5.49
CA GLU A 434 3.01 18.16 5.22
C GLU A 434 2.70 19.65 5.22
N SER A 435 3.31 20.43 6.12
CA SER A 435 3.07 21.87 6.21
C SER A 435 3.52 22.62 4.94
N LEU A 436 4.63 22.20 4.31
CA LEU A 436 5.12 22.77 3.05
C LEU A 436 4.13 22.64 1.89
N PHE A 437 3.27 21.62 1.90
CA PHE A 437 2.29 21.37 0.84
C PHE A 437 0.84 21.68 1.23
N SER A 438 0.59 22.08 2.48
CA SER A 438 -0.76 22.33 3.01
C SER A 438 -1.62 23.21 2.10
N VAL A 439 -1.08 24.37 1.70
CA VAL A 439 -1.75 25.33 0.80
C VAL A 439 -2.11 24.72 -0.56
N HIS A 440 -1.25 23.85 -1.10
CA HIS A 440 -1.50 23.18 -2.39
C HIS A 440 -2.51 22.02 -2.26
N LYS A 441 -2.53 21.35 -1.11
CA LYS A 441 -3.41 20.20 -0.83
C LYS A 441 -4.84 20.60 -0.48
N GLU A 442 -5.04 21.74 0.17
CA GLU A 442 -6.37 22.24 0.52
C GLU A 442 -7.24 22.50 -0.71
N GLU A 443 -6.66 23.08 -1.76
CA GLU A 443 -7.38 23.41 -3.00
C GLU A 443 -7.18 22.37 -4.12
N TYR A 444 -6.51 21.25 -3.82
CA TYR A 444 -6.26 20.18 -4.78
C TYR A 444 -7.54 19.68 -5.47
N PRO A 445 -8.65 19.41 -4.76
CA PRO A 445 -9.86 18.86 -5.38
C PRO A 445 -10.44 19.78 -6.47
N GLU A 446 -10.45 21.10 -6.24
CA GLU A 446 -10.96 22.08 -7.20
C GLU A 446 -10.12 22.13 -8.47
N HIS A 447 -8.79 22.11 -8.32
CA HIS A 447 -7.85 22.09 -9.44
C HIS A 447 -7.94 20.79 -10.22
N GLU A 448 -8.06 19.65 -9.54
CA GLU A 448 -8.21 18.34 -10.18
C GLU A 448 -9.47 18.28 -11.04
N GLN A 449 -10.62 18.67 -10.50
CA GLN A 449 -11.87 18.73 -11.27
C GLN A 449 -11.79 19.74 -12.43
N ALA A 450 -11.18 20.90 -12.21
CA ALA A 450 -11.00 21.91 -13.25
C ALA A 450 -10.13 21.39 -14.40
N SER A 451 -9.06 20.64 -14.08
CA SER A 451 -8.20 20.00 -15.09
C SER A 451 -8.97 19.00 -15.95
N LEU A 452 -9.80 18.15 -15.33
CA LEU A 452 -10.63 17.19 -16.06
C LEU A 452 -11.66 17.88 -16.96
N ARG A 453 -12.28 18.97 -16.49
CA ARG A 453 -13.18 19.80 -17.31
C ARG A 453 -12.46 20.43 -18.50
N GLN A 454 -11.23 20.90 -18.29
CA GLN A 454 -10.40 21.49 -19.34
C GLN A 454 -10.06 20.46 -20.43
N LEU A 455 -9.61 19.26 -20.03
CA LEU A 455 -9.31 18.16 -20.96
C LEU A 455 -10.54 17.76 -21.78
N PHE A 456 -11.70 17.65 -21.12
CA PHE A 456 -12.95 17.34 -21.79
C PHE A 456 -13.33 18.41 -22.82
N GLN A 457 -13.24 19.69 -22.46
CA GLN A 457 -13.55 20.79 -23.39
C GLN A 457 -12.64 20.76 -24.62
N ALA A 458 -11.33 20.60 -24.44
CA ALA A 458 -10.40 20.53 -25.56
C ALA A 458 -10.66 19.32 -26.45
N LYS A 459 -10.93 18.14 -25.87
CA LYS A 459 -11.25 16.96 -26.68
C LYS A 459 -12.55 17.10 -27.45
N MET A 460 -13.56 17.74 -26.85
CA MET A 460 -14.80 18.03 -27.55
C MET A 460 -14.60 19.04 -28.69
N GLU A 461 -13.67 19.99 -28.54
CA GLU A 461 -13.32 20.94 -29.61
C GLU A 461 -12.51 20.27 -30.73
N GLU A 462 -11.55 19.41 -30.39
CA GLU A 462 -10.80 18.56 -31.33
C GLU A 462 -11.76 17.75 -32.22
N LEU A 463 -12.71 17.04 -31.61
CA LEU A 463 -13.72 16.25 -32.32
C LEU A 463 -14.63 17.12 -33.21
N ARG A 464 -14.91 18.36 -32.81
CA ARG A 464 -15.68 19.31 -33.65
C ARG A 464 -14.85 19.82 -34.83
N ALA A 465 -13.57 20.11 -34.62
CA ALA A 465 -12.68 20.58 -35.66
C ALA A 465 -12.47 19.50 -36.75
N GLU A 466 -12.23 18.24 -36.35
CA GLU A 466 -12.14 17.09 -37.25
C GLU A 466 -13.40 16.93 -38.11
N SER A 467 -14.59 17.19 -37.54
CA SER A 467 -15.84 17.11 -38.28
C SER A 467 -16.01 18.20 -39.34
N LEU A 468 -15.43 19.40 -39.12
CA LEU A 468 -15.52 20.54 -40.03
C LEU A 468 -14.51 20.48 -41.17
N SER A 469 -13.31 19.94 -40.93
CA SER A 469 -12.29 19.75 -41.97
C SER A 469 -12.77 18.82 -43.09
N ASP A 470 -13.50 17.76 -42.75
CA ASP A 470 -13.97 16.76 -43.70
C ASP A 470 -15.10 17.26 -44.61
N LEU A 471 -15.91 18.22 -44.16
CA LEU A 471 -16.92 18.90 -44.97
C LEU A 471 -16.32 19.79 -46.07
N SER A 472 -15.09 20.27 -45.88
CA SER A 472 -14.39 21.15 -46.83
C SER A 472 -13.55 20.41 -47.89
N GLY A 473 -13.32 19.10 -47.73
CA GLY A 473 -12.46 18.28 -48.60
C GLY A 473 -13.12 17.69 -49.86
N THR A 474 -14.44 17.71 -49.98
CA THR A 474 -15.18 17.11 -51.12
C THR A 474 -15.51 18.11 -52.22
N GLY A 475 -14.46 18.65 -52.85
CA GLY A 475 -14.54 19.54 -54.01
C GLY A 475 -13.92 18.93 -55.27
N SER A 476 -14.29 17.70 -55.67
CA SER A 476 -13.92 17.17 -56.99
C SER A 476 -15.00 16.25 -57.57
N ILE A 477 -15.45 16.64 -58.76
CA ILE A 477 -16.58 16.10 -59.51
C ILE A 477 -16.22 14.73 -60.10
N GLY A 478 -16.95 13.68 -59.71
CA GLY A 478 -16.89 12.36 -60.33
C GLY A 478 -18.24 11.63 -60.28
N ARG A 479 -19.01 11.71 -61.37
CA ARG A 479 -20.29 11.01 -61.55
C ARG A 479 -20.09 9.50 -61.58
N SER A 480 -20.46 8.78 -60.53
CA SER A 480 -21.00 7.40 -60.62
C SER A 480 -21.79 7.02 -59.36
N LYS A 481 -22.79 6.18 -59.56
CA LYS A 481 -23.93 5.88 -58.69
C LYS A 481 -23.53 5.20 -57.37
N GLY A 482 -24.18 5.61 -56.28
CA GLY A 482 -24.21 4.91 -54.98
C GLY A 482 -23.97 5.88 -53.82
N ALA A 483 -25.02 6.51 -53.32
CA ALA A 483 -24.97 7.38 -52.14
C ALA A 483 -24.54 6.56 -50.90
N SER A 484 -23.27 6.68 -50.50
CA SER A 484 -22.71 6.06 -49.29
C SER A 484 -21.66 6.96 -48.62
N ILE A 485 -21.70 8.28 -48.84
CA ILE A 485 -20.60 9.19 -48.46
C ILE A 485 -20.92 10.11 -47.26
N THR A 486 -22.08 10.02 -46.60
CA THR A 486 -22.39 10.95 -45.50
C THR A 486 -22.98 10.22 -44.29
N SER A 487 -22.15 9.76 -43.34
CA SER A 487 -22.55 9.51 -41.92
C SER A 487 -21.48 8.85 -41.05
N SER A 488 -20.43 8.22 -41.59
CA SER A 488 -19.57 7.31 -40.80
C SER A 488 -18.65 7.97 -39.76
N GLN A 489 -18.46 9.29 -39.78
CA GLN A 489 -17.45 9.96 -38.91
C GLN A 489 -18.02 10.74 -37.72
N GLN A 490 -19.34 10.85 -37.55
CA GLN A 490 -19.95 11.55 -36.39
C GLN A 490 -20.49 10.59 -35.31
N GLN A 491 -20.15 9.31 -35.38
CA GLN A 491 -20.66 8.29 -34.46
C GLN A 491 -19.92 8.31 -33.11
N ILE A 492 -20.62 7.87 -32.07
CA ILE A 492 -20.03 7.69 -30.72
C ILE A 492 -18.83 6.74 -30.82
N SER A 493 -17.67 7.18 -30.36
CA SER A 493 -16.47 6.34 -30.28
C SER A 493 -16.20 5.90 -28.85
N VAL A 494 -16.02 4.58 -28.67
CA VAL A 494 -15.61 3.99 -27.39
C VAL A 494 -14.18 4.40 -27.01
N THR A 495 -13.33 4.73 -28.00
CA THR A 495 -11.95 5.17 -27.74
C THR A 495 -11.91 6.50 -27.00
N VAL A 496 -12.83 7.42 -27.29
CA VAL A 496 -12.96 8.72 -26.60
C VAL A 496 -13.33 8.50 -25.13
N VAL A 497 -14.27 7.59 -24.86
CA VAL A 497 -14.63 7.23 -23.48
C VAL A 497 -13.47 6.53 -22.76
N THR A 498 -12.68 5.73 -23.49
CA THR A 498 -11.45 5.14 -22.95
C THR A 498 -10.44 6.22 -22.55
N GLU A 499 -10.29 7.30 -23.33
CA GLU A 499 -9.45 8.44 -22.96
C GLU A 499 -9.97 9.13 -21.68
N PHE A 500 -11.28 9.34 -21.56
CA PHE A 500 -11.87 9.92 -20.34
C PHE A 500 -11.59 9.07 -19.10
N VAL A 501 -11.73 7.74 -19.22
CA VAL A 501 -11.37 6.80 -18.15
C VAL A 501 -9.88 6.90 -17.81
N ARG A 502 -8.99 7.00 -18.80
CA ARG A 502 -7.55 7.16 -18.56
C ARG A 502 -7.21 8.45 -17.82
N TRP A 503 -7.85 9.57 -18.15
CA TRP A 503 -7.66 10.81 -17.38
C TRP A 503 -8.13 10.64 -15.94
N ASN A 504 -9.24 9.93 -15.75
CA ASN A 504 -9.75 9.61 -14.42
C ASN A 504 -8.78 8.73 -13.64
N GLU A 505 -8.25 7.66 -14.23
CA GLU A 505 -7.25 6.77 -13.62
C GLU A 505 -6.02 7.54 -13.12
N GLU A 506 -5.56 8.50 -13.92
CA GLU A 506 -4.44 9.37 -13.56
C GLU A 506 -4.79 10.29 -12.38
N ALA A 507 -6.00 10.86 -12.36
CA ALA A 507 -6.51 11.67 -11.26
C ALA A 507 -6.71 10.84 -9.97
N ILE A 508 -7.19 9.61 -10.07
CA ILE A 508 -7.30 8.69 -8.93
C ILE A 508 -5.91 8.34 -8.38
N SER A 509 -4.92 8.15 -9.25
CA SER A 509 -3.53 7.93 -8.82
C SER A 509 -3.00 9.10 -7.99
N ARG A 510 -3.28 10.35 -8.40
CA ARG A 510 -2.97 11.54 -7.60
C ARG A 510 -3.76 11.64 -6.30
N CYS A 511 -5.05 11.27 -6.30
CA CYS A 511 -5.85 11.25 -5.08
C CYS A 511 -5.22 10.34 -4.01
N ASN A 512 -4.70 9.18 -4.40
CA ASN A 512 -4.01 8.24 -3.50
C ASN A 512 -2.70 8.82 -2.93
N ILE A 513 -2.01 9.68 -3.68
CA ILE A 513 -0.77 10.33 -3.23
C ILE A 513 -1.08 11.39 -2.16
N PHE A 514 -2.10 12.22 -2.36
CA PHE A 514 -2.37 13.36 -1.47
C PHE A 514 -3.28 13.05 -0.28
N SER A 515 -4.10 11.99 -0.37
CA SER A 515 -5.17 11.69 0.59
C SER A 515 -4.88 10.43 1.39
N PHE A 516 -4.20 10.56 2.54
CA PHE A 516 -3.90 9.42 3.42
C PHE A 516 -5.10 8.98 4.28
N GLN A 517 -6.01 9.91 4.58
CA GLN A 517 -7.20 9.59 5.37
C GLN A 517 -8.28 8.98 4.47
N PRO A 518 -8.85 7.80 4.81
CA PRO A 518 -9.86 7.13 3.99
C PRO A 518 -11.08 8.00 3.67
N ALA A 519 -11.51 8.85 4.61
CA ALA A 519 -12.64 9.77 4.42
C ALA A 519 -12.35 10.84 3.34
N ILE A 520 -11.19 11.49 3.41
CA ILE A 520 -10.76 12.50 2.44
C ILE A 520 -10.51 11.85 1.07
N LEU A 521 -9.87 10.68 1.05
CA LEU A 521 -9.64 9.91 -0.16
C LEU A 521 -10.95 9.55 -0.85
N ALA A 522 -11.92 8.98 -0.12
CA ALA A 522 -13.23 8.65 -0.68
C ALA A 522 -13.96 9.89 -1.22
N SER A 523 -13.89 11.02 -0.52
CA SER A 523 -14.46 12.29 -0.98
C SER A 523 -13.86 12.75 -2.32
N ASN A 524 -12.52 12.75 -2.42
CA ASN A 524 -11.79 13.17 -3.61
C ASN A 524 -12.02 12.21 -4.79
N VAL A 525 -11.96 10.90 -4.53
CA VAL A 525 -12.26 9.84 -5.51
C VAL A 525 -13.68 9.99 -6.05
N ARG A 526 -14.67 10.24 -5.19
CA ARG A 526 -16.05 10.50 -5.61
C ARG A 526 -16.12 11.73 -6.51
N ALA A 527 -15.59 12.87 -6.07
CA ALA A 527 -15.56 14.11 -6.84
C ALA A 527 -14.97 13.93 -8.26
N VAL A 528 -13.85 13.21 -8.36
CA VAL A 528 -13.18 12.89 -9.63
C VAL A 528 -14.01 11.93 -10.46
N PHE A 529 -14.60 10.89 -9.87
CA PHE A 529 -15.47 9.94 -10.57
C PHE A 529 -16.76 10.59 -11.09
N THR A 530 -17.39 11.48 -10.32
CA THR A 530 -18.57 12.24 -10.75
C THR A 530 -18.25 13.11 -11.98
N CYS A 531 -17.02 13.65 -12.09
CA CYS A 531 -16.58 14.35 -13.31
C CYS A 531 -16.56 13.42 -14.53
N LEU A 532 -16.03 12.20 -14.40
CA LEU A 532 -16.06 11.20 -15.47
C LEU A 532 -17.51 10.85 -15.85
N LEU A 533 -18.39 10.64 -14.88
CA LEU A 533 -19.80 10.33 -15.12
C LEU A 533 -20.50 11.44 -15.90
N ASP A 534 -20.29 12.70 -15.54
CA ASP A 534 -20.84 13.86 -16.25
C ASP A 534 -20.29 13.96 -17.69
N GLN A 535 -18.98 13.78 -17.89
CA GLN A 535 -18.34 13.82 -19.20
C GLN A 535 -18.86 12.71 -20.12
N VAL A 536 -18.92 11.47 -19.63
CA VAL A 536 -19.43 10.33 -20.40
C VAL A 536 -20.91 10.53 -20.72
N SER A 537 -21.72 10.91 -19.74
CA SER A 537 -23.15 11.18 -19.91
C SER A 537 -23.40 12.23 -20.99
N ARG A 538 -22.68 13.36 -20.96
CA ARG A 538 -22.79 14.41 -21.99
C ARG A 538 -22.39 13.90 -23.36
N TYR A 539 -21.22 13.27 -23.48
CA TYR A 539 -20.70 12.79 -24.76
C TYR A 539 -21.64 11.79 -25.44
N ILE A 540 -22.11 10.78 -24.70
CA ILE A 540 -22.99 9.75 -25.27
C ILE A 540 -24.40 10.30 -25.55
N THR A 541 -24.93 11.19 -24.69
CA THR A 541 -26.26 11.79 -24.90
C THR A 541 -26.24 12.69 -26.14
N GLU A 542 -25.26 13.57 -26.28
CA GLU A 542 -25.09 14.41 -27.48
C GLU A 542 -24.86 13.56 -28.74
N GLY A 543 -24.12 12.45 -28.62
CA GLY A 543 -23.90 11.53 -29.73
C GLY A 543 -25.18 10.81 -30.18
N LEU A 544 -26.03 10.38 -29.24
CA LEU A 544 -27.32 9.74 -29.53
C LEU A 544 -28.31 10.74 -30.14
N GLU A 545 -28.36 11.97 -29.60
CA GLU A 545 -29.20 13.04 -30.13
C GLU A 545 -28.79 13.40 -31.57
N ARG A 546 -27.49 13.54 -31.86
CA ARG A 546 -26.98 13.74 -33.23
C ARG A 546 -27.32 12.58 -34.16
N ALA A 547 -27.20 11.33 -33.71
CA ALA A 547 -27.61 10.17 -34.51
C ALA A 547 -29.13 10.17 -34.79
N ARG A 548 -29.93 10.68 -33.84
CA ARG A 548 -31.39 10.81 -33.97
C ARG A 548 -31.79 11.93 -34.95
N GLU A 549 -31.02 12.99 -35.08
CA GLU A 549 -31.27 14.04 -36.07
C GLU A 549 -31.32 13.45 -37.49
N GLY A 550 -30.45 12.49 -37.83
CA GLY A 550 -30.49 11.78 -39.11
C GLY A 550 -31.79 10.99 -39.34
N LEU A 551 -32.42 10.45 -38.30
CA LEU A 551 -33.75 9.82 -38.40
C LEU A 551 -34.84 10.87 -38.63
N THR A 552 -34.72 12.03 -37.98
CA THR A 552 -35.67 13.15 -38.09
C THR A 552 -35.61 13.76 -39.49
N GLU A 553 -34.42 13.95 -40.04
CA GLU A 553 -34.21 14.41 -41.42
C GLU A 553 -34.78 13.42 -42.43
N ALA A 554 -34.54 12.12 -42.24
CA ALA A 554 -35.12 11.08 -43.09
C ALA A 554 -36.65 11.05 -43.02
N ALA A 555 -37.25 11.29 -41.84
CA ALA A 555 -38.70 11.45 -41.70
C ALA A 555 -39.23 12.66 -42.48
N ALA A 556 -38.59 13.83 -42.34
CA ALA A 556 -38.98 15.04 -43.06
C ALA A 556 -38.88 14.87 -44.60
N LEU A 557 -37.85 14.18 -45.09
CA LEU A 557 -37.73 13.83 -46.51
C LEU A 557 -38.90 12.96 -46.97
N ARG A 558 -39.31 11.96 -46.18
CA ARG A 558 -40.46 11.11 -46.52
C ARG A 558 -41.74 11.91 -46.61
N GLU A 559 -42.06 12.74 -45.61
CA GLU A 559 -43.28 13.58 -45.62
C GLU A 559 -43.35 14.49 -46.86
N ARG A 560 -42.21 15.07 -47.26
CA ARG A 560 -42.12 15.94 -48.43
C ARG A 560 -42.49 15.23 -49.74
N PHE A 561 -42.24 13.93 -49.86
CA PHE A 561 -42.50 13.16 -51.08
C PHE A 561 -43.83 12.39 -51.05
N VAL A 562 -44.53 12.33 -49.92
CA VAL A 562 -45.88 11.73 -49.78
C VAL A 562 -46.99 12.67 -50.29
N LEU A 563 -46.79 13.99 -50.27
CA LEU A 563 -47.82 15.02 -50.59
C LEU A 563 -48.09 15.28 -52.09
N GLY A 564 -47.72 14.39 -53.00
CA GLY A 564 -47.71 14.66 -54.46
C GLY A 564 -48.66 13.82 -55.32
N THR A 565 -49.93 13.63 -54.96
CA THR A 565 -50.85 12.74 -55.70
C THR A 565 -51.57 13.36 -56.92
N ASN A 566 -51.30 14.62 -57.28
CA ASN A 566 -51.92 15.27 -58.45
C ASN A 566 -50.88 15.76 -59.48
N ILE A 567 -49.99 14.89 -59.97
CA ILE A 567 -48.94 15.34 -60.90
C ILE A 567 -48.80 14.45 -62.15
N SER A 568 -48.47 15.10 -63.28
CA SER A 568 -48.31 14.51 -64.61
C SER A 568 -47.37 13.28 -64.63
N ARG A 569 -47.53 12.42 -65.65
CA ARG A 569 -46.83 11.12 -65.80
C ARG A 569 -45.29 11.20 -65.71
N ARG A 570 -44.67 12.33 -66.05
CA ARG A 570 -43.20 12.55 -65.89
C ARG A 570 -42.79 12.88 -64.45
N VAL A 571 -43.65 13.56 -63.70
CA VAL A 571 -43.39 13.90 -62.29
C VAL A 571 -43.66 12.71 -61.38
N ALA A 572 -44.57 11.80 -61.75
CA ALA A 572 -44.80 10.54 -61.03
C ALA A 572 -43.54 9.66 -60.93
N ALA A 573 -42.77 9.52 -62.02
CA ALA A 573 -41.52 8.76 -62.01
C ALA A 573 -40.43 9.44 -61.17
N ALA A 574 -40.35 10.77 -61.21
CA ALA A 574 -39.43 11.54 -60.37
C ALA A 574 -39.81 11.47 -58.88
N ALA A 575 -41.10 11.52 -58.56
CA ALA A 575 -41.62 11.37 -57.19
C ALA A 575 -41.36 9.96 -56.64
N ALA A 576 -41.56 8.91 -57.45
CA ALA A 576 -41.23 7.54 -57.07
C ALA A 576 -39.73 7.36 -56.81
N SER A 577 -38.86 7.93 -57.65
CA SER A 577 -37.41 7.91 -57.42
C SER A 577 -37.00 8.69 -56.16
N ALA A 578 -37.68 9.79 -55.85
CA ALA A 578 -37.42 10.58 -54.64
C ALA A 578 -37.90 9.86 -53.37
N ALA A 579 -39.04 9.16 -53.43
CA ALA A 579 -39.53 8.34 -52.34
C ALA A 579 -38.59 7.16 -52.03
N GLU A 580 -38.04 6.49 -53.05
CA GLU A 580 -37.02 5.44 -52.85
C GLU A 580 -35.70 6.00 -52.28
N ALA A 581 -35.31 7.22 -52.66
CA ALA A 581 -34.16 7.90 -52.05
C ALA A 581 -34.39 8.25 -50.57
N ALA A 582 -35.60 8.69 -50.22
CA ALA A 582 -35.98 8.96 -48.82
C ALA A 582 -36.06 7.67 -47.99
N ALA A 583 -36.53 6.56 -48.57
CA ALA A 583 -36.51 5.24 -47.94
C ALA A 583 -35.07 4.76 -47.67
N ALA A 584 -34.16 4.91 -48.64
CA ALA A 584 -32.75 4.57 -48.47
C ALA A 584 -32.07 5.44 -47.40
N ALA A 585 -32.41 6.73 -47.32
CA ALA A 585 -31.95 7.61 -46.24
C ALA A 585 -32.45 7.13 -44.87
N GLY A 586 -33.72 6.73 -44.76
CA GLY A 586 -34.29 6.14 -43.55
C GLY A 586 -33.60 4.85 -43.11
N GLU A 587 -33.31 3.94 -44.05
CA GLU A 587 -32.57 2.69 -43.80
C GLU A 587 -31.13 2.98 -43.33
N SER A 588 -30.45 3.96 -43.93
CA SER A 588 -29.12 4.39 -43.52
C SER A 588 -29.12 5.02 -42.12
N SER A 589 -30.05 5.94 -41.85
CA SER A 589 -30.17 6.59 -40.54
C SER A 589 -30.53 5.61 -39.44
N PHE A 590 -31.40 4.62 -39.72
CA PHE A 590 -31.70 3.53 -38.80
C PHE A 590 -30.43 2.75 -38.43
N LYS A 591 -29.65 2.34 -39.45
CA LYS A 591 -28.40 1.60 -39.23
C LYS A 591 -27.40 2.42 -38.41
N SER A 592 -27.22 3.70 -38.73
CA SER A 592 -26.34 4.60 -37.99
C SER A 592 -26.79 4.76 -36.53
N PHE A 593 -28.09 4.87 -36.28
CA PHE A 593 -28.62 4.97 -34.92
C PHE A 593 -28.41 3.66 -34.13
N MET A 594 -28.63 2.51 -34.73
CA MET A 594 -28.36 1.20 -34.09
C MET A 594 -26.89 1.07 -33.67
N VAL A 595 -25.96 1.46 -34.55
CA VAL A 595 -24.52 1.49 -34.21
C VAL A 595 -24.25 2.46 -33.06
N ALA A 596 -24.87 3.64 -33.04
CA ALA A 596 -24.71 4.60 -31.94
C ALA A 596 -25.19 4.02 -30.59
N VAL A 597 -26.33 3.31 -30.56
CA VAL A 597 -26.82 2.62 -29.36
C VAL A 597 -25.85 1.54 -28.89
N GLN A 598 -25.31 0.72 -29.80
CA GLN A 598 -24.32 -0.30 -29.46
C GLN A 598 -23.04 0.30 -28.85
N ARG A 599 -22.55 1.41 -29.43
CA ARG A 599 -21.38 2.13 -28.93
C ARG A 599 -21.65 2.76 -27.57
N CYS A 600 -22.84 3.31 -27.36
CA CYS A 600 -23.28 3.82 -26.06
C CYS A 600 -23.28 2.71 -24.99
N ALA A 601 -23.86 1.54 -25.29
CA ALA A 601 -23.87 0.40 -24.37
C ALA A 601 -22.44 -0.06 -24.01
N SER A 602 -21.54 -0.12 -25.00
CA SER A 602 -20.13 -0.45 -24.79
C SER A 602 -19.43 0.57 -23.89
N SER A 603 -19.70 1.86 -24.07
CA SER A 603 -19.15 2.94 -23.24
C SER A 603 -19.65 2.86 -21.79
N VAL A 604 -20.93 2.56 -21.57
CA VAL A 604 -21.49 2.37 -20.22
C VAL A 604 -20.86 1.16 -19.54
N ALA A 605 -20.72 0.04 -20.26
CA ALA A 605 -20.07 -1.16 -19.74
C ALA A 605 -18.61 -0.89 -19.33
N LEU A 606 -17.88 -0.11 -20.12
CA LEU A 606 -16.50 0.30 -19.81
C LEU A 606 -16.43 1.07 -18.48
N VAL A 607 -17.33 2.03 -18.25
CA VAL A 607 -17.38 2.80 -17.00
C VAL A 607 -17.77 1.93 -15.80
N GLN A 608 -18.74 1.02 -15.97
CA GLN A 608 -19.14 0.07 -14.93
C GLN A 608 -17.99 -0.87 -14.54
N GLN A 609 -17.25 -1.38 -15.53
CA GLN A 609 -16.08 -2.21 -15.30
C GLN A 609 -14.96 -1.44 -14.58
N TYR A 610 -14.70 -0.19 -14.99
CA TYR A 610 -13.75 0.68 -14.31
C TYR A 610 -14.15 0.95 -12.85
N PHE A 611 -15.44 1.23 -12.60
CA PHE A 611 -15.97 1.41 -11.24
C PHE A 611 -15.75 0.17 -10.37
N ALA A 612 -16.11 -1.02 -10.87
CA ALA A 612 -15.97 -2.26 -10.13
C ALA A 612 -14.51 -2.62 -9.82
N ASN A 613 -13.61 -2.39 -10.77
CA ASN A 613 -12.20 -2.80 -10.65
C ASN A 613 -11.36 -1.83 -9.81
N SER A 614 -11.58 -0.52 -9.97
CA SER A 614 -10.67 0.51 -9.45
C SER A 614 -11.34 1.37 -8.38
N ILE A 615 -12.50 1.96 -8.66
CA ILE A 615 -13.14 2.95 -7.78
C ILE A 615 -13.75 2.29 -6.53
N SER A 616 -14.45 1.17 -6.70
CA SER A 616 -15.22 0.52 -5.64
C SER A 616 -14.38 0.28 -4.39
N ARG A 617 -13.15 -0.21 -4.55
CA ARG A 617 -12.25 -0.55 -3.43
C ARG A 617 -11.84 0.66 -2.61
N LEU A 618 -11.73 1.83 -3.23
CA LEU A 618 -11.35 3.08 -2.56
C LEU A 618 -12.51 3.69 -1.77
N LEU A 619 -13.75 3.30 -2.08
CA LEU A 619 -14.96 3.81 -1.41
C LEU A 619 -15.46 2.92 -0.27
N LEU A 620 -15.16 1.62 -0.30
CA LEU A 620 -15.60 0.66 0.72
C LEU A 620 -15.23 1.02 2.18
N PRO A 621 -14.09 1.68 2.47
CA PRO A 621 -13.76 2.05 3.85
C PRO A 621 -14.67 3.13 4.47
N VAL A 622 -15.53 3.78 3.68
CA VAL A 622 -16.40 4.87 4.12
C VAL A 622 -17.86 4.48 3.93
N ASP A 623 -18.61 4.43 5.03
CA ASP A 623 -20.01 4.02 5.02
C ASP A 623 -20.84 4.90 4.08
N GLY A 624 -21.64 4.24 3.23
CA GLY A 624 -22.52 4.89 2.27
C GLY A 624 -21.83 5.49 1.04
N ALA A 625 -20.50 5.66 1.01
CA ALA A 625 -19.79 6.27 -0.13
C ALA A 625 -19.93 5.44 -1.41
N HIS A 626 -19.79 4.11 -1.32
CA HIS A 626 -19.98 3.22 -2.45
C HIS A 626 -21.42 3.27 -3.00
N ALA A 627 -22.42 3.21 -2.12
CA ALA A 627 -23.83 3.25 -2.51
C ALA A 627 -24.20 4.59 -3.19
N ALA A 628 -23.73 5.72 -2.63
CA ALA A 628 -23.93 7.04 -3.23
C ALA A 628 -23.31 7.13 -4.64
N SER A 629 -22.12 6.58 -4.86
CA SER A 629 -21.51 6.55 -6.19
C SER A 629 -22.24 5.65 -7.19
N CYS A 630 -22.83 4.54 -6.74
CA CYS A 630 -23.71 3.72 -7.58
C CYS A 630 -24.96 4.48 -8.00
N GLU A 631 -25.59 5.22 -7.08
CA GLU A 631 -26.74 6.07 -7.37
C GLU A 631 -26.38 7.21 -8.34
N GLU A 632 -25.26 7.88 -8.14
CA GLU A 632 -24.75 8.91 -9.05
C GLU A 632 -24.47 8.36 -10.46
N MET A 633 -23.89 7.16 -10.55
CA MET A 633 -23.65 6.48 -11.83
C MET A 633 -24.97 6.17 -12.55
N ALA A 634 -25.97 5.63 -11.83
CA ALA A 634 -27.29 5.37 -12.40
C ALA A 634 -27.98 6.68 -12.86
N ALA A 635 -27.93 7.73 -12.04
CA ALA A 635 -28.51 9.03 -12.37
C ALA A 635 -27.85 9.69 -13.59
N ALA A 636 -26.52 9.58 -13.70
CA ALA A 636 -25.77 10.11 -14.84
C ALA A 636 -26.14 9.40 -16.15
N MET A 637 -26.34 8.07 -16.12
CA MET A 637 -26.68 7.30 -17.32
C MET A 637 -28.14 7.42 -17.75
N SER A 638 -29.05 7.81 -16.85
CA SER A 638 -30.49 7.96 -17.15
C SER A 638 -30.79 8.93 -18.33
N LYS A 639 -30.00 9.99 -18.51
CA LYS A 639 -30.16 10.92 -19.65
C LYS A 639 -29.88 10.24 -20.99
N ALA A 640 -28.83 9.42 -21.04
CA ALA A 640 -28.47 8.67 -22.24
C ALA A 640 -29.49 7.58 -22.54
N GLU A 641 -30.01 6.90 -21.50
CA GLU A 641 -31.10 5.93 -21.63
C GLU A 641 -32.36 6.57 -22.23
N ALA A 642 -32.74 7.76 -21.75
CA ALA A 642 -33.89 8.50 -22.29
C ALA A 642 -33.70 8.90 -23.76
N ALA A 643 -32.49 9.33 -24.15
CA ALA A 643 -32.16 9.65 -25.54
C ALA A 643 -32.19 8.40 -26.44
N ALA A 644 -31.61 7.29 -25.98
CA ALA A 644 -31.63 6.00 -26.67
C ALA A 644 -33.06 5.51 -26.88
N TYR A 645 -33.90 5.54 -25.83
CA TYR A 645 -35.31 5.16 -25.89
C TYR A 645 -36.07 5.96 -26.96
N LYS A 646 -35.95 7.30 -26.94
CA LYS A 646 -36.61 8.17 -27.92
C LYS A 646 -36.19 7.85 -29.36
N GLY A 647 -34.90 7.62 -29.59
CA GLY A 647 -34.44 7.28 -30.95
C GLY A 647 -34.81 5.86 -31.37
N LEU A 648 -34.86 4.89 -30.45
CA LEU A 648 -35.37 3.54 -30.74
C LEU A 648 -36.85 3.57 -31.13
N GLN A 649 -37.66 4.41 -30.49
CA GLN A 649 -39.05 4.63 -30.90
C GLN A 649 -39.15 5.18 -32.32
N GLN A 650 -38.34 6.20 -32.65
CA GLN A 650 -38.30 6.76 -34.01
C GLN A 650 -37.76 5.78 -35.05
N CYS A 651 -36.86 4.88 -34.66
CA CYS A 651 -36.43 3.76 -35.50
C CYS A 651 -37.62 2.85 -35.83
N ILE A 652 -38.45 2.47 -34.86
CA ILE A 652 -39.66 1.69 -35.10
C ILE A 652 -40.60 2.44 -36.05
N ASP A 653 -40.88 3.71 -35.79
CA ASP A 653 -41.75 4.53 -36.65
C ASP A 653 -41.20 4.64 -38.07
N THR A 654 -39.86 4.67 -38.21
CA THR A 654 -39.19 4.67 -39.50
C THR A 654 -39.41 3.37 -40.26
N VAL A 655 -39.35 2.21 -39.58
CA VAL A 655 -39.65 0.91 -40.20
C VAL A 655 -41.12 0.82 -40.61
N ILE A 656 -42.03 1.21 -39.72
CA ILE A 656 -43.49 1.14 -39.98
C ILE A 656 -43.89 2.01 -41.17
N ALA A 657 -43.45 3.27 -41.21
CA ALA A 657 -43.76 4.18 -42.31
C ALA A 657 -43.24 3.65 -43.68
N GLU A 658 -42.12 2.94 -43.70
CA GLU A 658 -41.61 2.33 -44.94
C GLU A 658 -42.40 1.08 -45.33
N VAL A 659 -42.82 0.26 -44.37
CA VAL A 659 -43.72 -0.89 -44.62
C VAL A 659 -45.07 -0.41 -45.17
N GLU A 660 -45.67 0.62 -44.57
CA GLU A 660 -46.92 1.24 -45.04
C GLU A 660 -46.78 1.79 -46.46
N ARG A 661 -45.66 2.46 -46.77
CA ARG A 661 -45.36 2.96 -48.11
C ARG A 661 -45.27 1.82 -49.12
N LEU A 662 -44.54 0.74 -48.79
CA LEU A 662 -44.38 -0.43 -49.66
C LEU A 662 -45.72 -1.13 -49.92
N LEU A 663 -46.53 -1.34 -48.87
CA LEU A 663 -47.87 -1.91 -49.00
C LEU A 663 -48.77 -1.01 -49.87
N SER A 664 -48.78 0.30 -49.63
CA SER A 664 -49.60 1.25 -50.40
C SER A 664 -49.19 1.37 -51.87
N ALA A 665 -47.89 1.23 -52.17
CA ALA A 665 -47.38 1.37 -53.53
C ALA A 665 -47.51 0.09 -54.38
N GLU A 666 -47.39 -1.08 -53.76
CA GLU A 666 -47.22 -2.35 -54.48
C GLU A 666 -48.42 -3.30 -54.38
N GLN A 667 -49.24 -3.18 -53.33
CA GLN A 667 -50.39 -4.06 -53.13
C GLN A 667 -51.57 -3.57 -53.96
N LYS A 668 -52.05 -4.42 -54.87
CA LYS A 668 -53.13 -4.09 -55.81
C LYS A 668 -54.45 -4.67 -55.33
N VAL A 669 -55.55 -4.05 -55.75
CA VAL A 669 -56.92 -4.58 -55.49
C VAL A 669 -57.09 -5.99 -56.08
N THR A 670 -56.36 -6.31 -57.16
CA THR A 670 -56.34 -7.65 -57.78
C THR A 670 -55.74 -8.73 -56.87
N ASP A 671 -54.95 -8.34 -55.87
CA ASP A 671 -54.25 -9.26 -54.99
C ASP A 671 -55.16 -9.80 -53.86
N TYR A 672 -56.35 -9.20 -53.66
CA TYR A 672 -57.33 -9.56 -52.64
C TYR A 672 -58.54 -10.35 -53.18
N ARG A 673 -58.46 -10.89 -54.40
CA ARG A 673 -59.60 -11.60 -55.03
C ARG A 673 -59.94 -12.91 -54.33
N SER A 674 -61.24 -13.17 -54.19
CA SER A 674 -61.79 -14.36 -53.53
C SER A 674 -61.78 -15.56 -54.49
N PRO A 675 -61.66 -16.81 -54.00
CA PRO A 675 -61.91 -18.01 -54.81
C PRO A 675 -63.27 -18.03 -55.51
N ASP A 676 -64.24 -17.23 -55.05
CA ASP A 676 -65.57 -17.06 -55.66
C ASP A 676 -65.56 -16.26 -56.98
N ASP A 677 -64.44 -15.62 -57.35
CA ASP A 677 -64.30 -14.82 -58.59
C ASP A 677 -64.07 -15.67 -59.86
N GLY A 678 -64.14 -17.02 -59.75
CA GLY A 678 -64.03 -17.95 -60.90
C GLY A 678 -62.64 -18.04 -61.54
N ILE A 679 -61.62 -17.44 -60.93
CA ILE A 679 -60.21 -17.48 -61.35
C ILE A 679 -59.44 -18.34 -60.34
N VAL A 680 -58.59 -19.25 -60.82
CA VAL A 680 -57.72 -20.07 -59.96
C VAL A 680 -56.86 -19.14 -59.08
N PRO A 681 -56.90 -19.28 -57.74
CA PRO A 681 -56.07 -18.46 -56.86
C PRO A 681 -54.57 -18.64 -57.15
N ASP A 682 -53.84 -17.55 -57.36
CA ASP A 682 -52.38 -17.59 -57.37
C ASP A 682 -51.88 -17.66 -55.93
N HIS A 683 -51.26 -18.78 -55.57
CA HIS A 683 -50.73 -19.02 -54.22
C HIS A 683 -49.31 -18.47 -54.01
N ARG A 684 -48.74 -17.76 -54.99
CA ARG A 684 -47.42 -17.15 -54.85
C ARG A 684 -47.50 -15.91 -53.93
N PRO A 685 -46.45 -15.62 -53.15
CA PRO A 685 -46.37 -14.37 -52.39
C PRO A 685 -46.52 -13.17 -53.32
N THR A 686 -47.30 -12.17 -52.90
CA THR A 686 -47.45 -10.93 -53.67
C THR A 686 -46.12 -10.18 -53.75
N THR A 687 -45.96 -9.32 -54.76
CA THR A 687 -44.78 -8.44 -54.88
C THR A 687 -44.63 -7.56 -53.64
N ALA A 688 -45.73 -7.07 -53.07
CA ALA A 688 -45.72 -6.29 -51.82
C ALA A 688 -45.19 -7.13 -50.64
N CYS A 689 -45.66 -8.36 -50.46
CA CYS A 689 -45.16 -9.28 -49.43
C CYS A 689 -43.66 -9.52 -49.57
N THR A 690 -43.19 -9.83 -50.78
CA THR A 690 -41.77 -10.10 -51.05
C THR A 690 -40.90 -8.87 -50.78
N ARG A 691 -41.34 -7.67 -51.18
CA ARG A 691 -40.61 -6.41 -50.92
C ARG A 691 -40.56 -6.06 -49.43
N VAL A 692 -41.67 -6.20 -48.71
CA VAL A 692 -41.73 -5.95 -47.25
C VAL A 692 -40.83 -6.92 -46.49
N VAL A 693 -40.90 -8.22 -46.78
CA VAL A 693 -40.04 -9.23 -46.13
C VAL A 693 -38.57 -8.97 -46.41
N THR A 694 -38.22 -8.60 -47.65
CA THR A 694 -36.85 -8.24 -48.02
C THR A 694 -36.36 -7.02 -47.24
N TYR A 695 -37.17 -5.97 -47.15
CA TYR A 695 -36.84 -4.75 -46.39
C TYR A 695 -36.65 -5.05 -44.89
N LEU A 696 -37.61 -5.73 -44.27
CA LEU A 696 -37.54 -6.10 -42.86
C LEU A 696 -36.29 -6.95 -42.57
N SER A 697 -35.94 -7.88 -43.46
CA SER A 697 -34.73 -8.70 -43.29
C SER A 697 -33.45 -7.85 -43.25
N ARG A 698 -33.35 -6.81 -44.09
CA ARG A 698 -32.19 -5.90 -44.11
C ARG A 698 -32.13 -5.00 -42.88
N VAL A 699 -33.28 -4.47 -42.44
CA VAL A 699 -33.33 -3.51 -41.32
C VAL A 699 -33.22 -4.20 -39.97
N LEU A 700 -33.70 -5.44 -39.85
CA LEU A 700 -33.59 -6.20 -38.61
C LEU A 700 -32.16 -6.68 -38.34
N GLU A 701 -31.32 -6.87 -39.37
CA GLU A 701 -29.92 -7.30 -39.18
C GLU A 701 -29.14 -6.33 -38.27
N PRO A 702 -29.08 -5.01 -38.51
CA PRO A 702 -28.47 -4.05 -37.59
C PRO A 702 -29.07 -4.07 -36.18
N ALA A 703 -30.39 -4.19 -36.04
CA ALA A 703 -31.05 -4.25 -34.74
C ALA A 703 -30.64 -5.51 -33.95
N PHE A 704 -30.48 -6.64 -34.65
CA PHE A 704 -30.07 -7.90 -34.05
C PHE A 704 -28.62 -7.92 -33.58
N THR A 705 -27.74 -7.18 -34.26
CA THR A 705 -26.31 -7.08 -33.92
C THR A 705 -26.01 -5.99 -32.90
N SER A 706 -26.85 -4.96 -32.80
CA SER A 706 -26.58 -3.78 -31.96
C SER A 706 -27.32 -3.79 -30.63
N LEU A 707 -28.44 -4.51 -30.52
CA LEU A 707 -29.20 -4.66 -29.28
C LEU A 707 -28.95 -6.04 -28.67
N GLU A 708 -28.84 -6.10 -27.35
CA GLU A 708 -28.58 -7.35 -26.60
C GLU A 708 -29.61 -7.56 -25.48
N GLY A 709 -29.74 -8.81 -25.03
CA GLY A 709 -30.55 -9.20 -23.87
C GLY A 709 -32.00 -8.72 -23.92
N LEU A 710 -32.45 -8.14 -22.80
CA LEU A 710 -33.83 -7.66 -22.62
C LEU A 710 -34.17 -6.48 -23.54
N ASN A 711 -33.20 -5.62 -23.87
CA ASN A 711 -33.41 -4.48 -24.76
C ASN A 711 -33.78 -4.93 -26.18
N LYS A 712 -33.12 -5.99 -26.67
CA LYS A 712 -33.45 -6.62 -27.95
C LYS A 712 -34.86 -7.22 -27.93
N GLN A 713 -35.23 -7.91 -26.86
CA GLN A 713 -36.56 -8.51 -26.74
C GLN A 713 -37.66 -7.45 -26.70
N ALA A 714 -37.48 -6.37 -25.92
CA ALA A 714 -38.43 -5.28 -25.82
C ALA A 714 -38.63 -4.58 -27.18
N PHE A 715 -37.53 -4.22 -27.86
CA PHE A 715 -37.58 -3.57 -29.17
C PHE A 715 -38.33 -4.42 -30.22
N LEU A 716 -38.02 -5.71 -30.30
CA LEU A 716 -38.67 -6.61 -31.26
C LEU A 716 -40.15 -6.82 -30.93
N THR A 717 -40.50 -6.91 -29.64
CA THR A 717 -41.89 -7.07 -29.20
C THR A 717 -42.72 -5.86 -29.61
N GLU A 718 -42.21 -4.65 -29.39
CA GLU A 718 -42.88 -3.41 -29.75
C GLU A 718 -43.01 -3.26 -31.27
N LEU A 719 -41.95 -3.58 -32.02
CA LEU A 719 -41.98 -3.57 -33.49
C LEU A 719 -43.04 -4.55 -34.03
N VAL A 720 -43.09 -5.78 -33.51
CA VAL A 720 -44.10 -6.78 -33.90
C VAL A 720 -45.50 -6.31 -33.53
N GLN A 721 -45.68 -5.67 -32.39
CA GLN A 721 -46.97 -5.13 -31.99
C GLN A 721 -47.45 -4.06 -32.98
N LYS A 722 -46.58 -3.10 -33.34
CA LYS A 722 -46.92 -2.08 -34.34
C LYS A 722 -47.17 -2.66 -35.73
N LEU A 723 -46.43 -3.67 -36.17
CA LEU A 723 -46.67 -4.35 -37.45
C LEU A 723 -48.02 -5.11 -37.50
N ARG A 724 -48.56 -5.52 -36.35
CA ARG A 724 -49.86 -6.22 -36.27
C ARG A 724 -51.07 -5.28 -36.26
N THR A 725 -50.88 -4.05 -35.82
CA THR A 725 -51.90 -2.98 -35.82
C THR A 725 -51.47 -1.88 -36.79
N PRO A 726 -51.67 -2.07 -38.11
CA PRO A 726 -51.45 -1.01 -39.08
C PRO A 726 -52.40 0.16 -38.86
#